data_AF-A0AB38BMQ1-F1
#
_entry.id   AF-A0AB38BMQ1-F1
#
_cell.length_a   1.000
_cell.length_b   1.000
_cell.length_c   1.000
_cell.angle_alpha   90.00
_cell.angle_beta   90.00
_cell.angle_gamma   90.00
#
_symmetry.space_group_name_H-M   'P 1'
#
loop_
_entity.id
_entity.type
_entity.pdbx_description
1 polymer ?
#
loop_
_entity_poly.entity_id
_entity_poly.type
_entity_poly.pdbx_seq_one_letter_code
_entity_poly.pdbx_strand_id
1 'polypeptide(L)'
;MSSITHTNTPQLAVSDSRGLPVRSVQFYRGADGQPVDARVTQHYFDKAGRLIASRDPRFSSRLKYGICAPVNLMQIVSLSGALLLSNSVDSGWRVSLNGEAGQLVDSCDGRDNPRQIEYDGLLRPLAINESGRMTERFTYGGPATAEHNQCNQLIRHDDTAGSRLLLDYGLSSRALSEKRYFLQSPDSPDWPLPEAERNALLEPVGLQTRWGFNALGEVLVQTDAMGNTQAFGMTVAGQLKTAELRLAGAAQTQTLVSEIHYNALDQVEQETAGNGVVSHFQYDPQDSRLGALNAMAADGALLQKLIYSYDPVGNVLVVNDASQPDRYCDNQLIEPISRFEYDTLYQLIEASGREVRNGASHGPALPGLQSLPTDDPCQVSNYTQRYSYDAAGNLLQMRHEGAHNFTRNMHVDPDSNRSLPDDDGDVDFATSFDANGNLLQLVRGQTMSWDARNQLQHITTVQREDEPNDDERYVYDGQGQRCRKISTSQASGRTLTNEVRYLPGLEIRTTADGEILHVVTAQAGRNSVRVLHWEAGKPDSIANDQVRYSLGDRLGSSTLELDQQGGLISQESYYPFGGTAWWAARSAVEAKYKTVRYSGKERDTSGLYYYGLRYYAPWLQRWINPDPAGDVDGLNLYRMVRNNPLVYVDAKGQQPEPVPKTIHQIWIGENRDALKAQVSNINRTVEMAWGYKVKLHLETSRPDIYSEIEKDLKSEVVPLAGSDFFQRFKEQPLYVAYEDFRKNNQNYAFAVDVLRMHTVHELGGIYSDVDDVYTGADTEDMTPLGDQSLLAEQNEVLTLNPVHVPWESEYSVDSFMVNNSSFAAHAGAGVLHDMMDEGVKRYNSALNSGLYPDPMGLSGIGFNLIWNDDADARVRVLSNIVGPGLFTDVIGRSDQEYGDLLDHFRAYVFDDAPFTADEQIMRKMPLNAYIRSGAAQTWR
;
A
#
# COMPACT_ATOMS: atom_id res chain seq x y z
N MET A 1 15.18 7.01 -25.53
CA MET A 1 15.33 5.57 -25.82
C MET A 1 15.39 5.33 -27.33
N SER A 2 16.21 4.38 -27.75
CA SER A 2 16.15 3.84 -29.12
C SER A 2 14.94 2.93 -29.22
N SER A 3 14.01 3.20 -30.16
CA SER A 3 12.87 2.31 -30.42
C SER A 3 13.31 0.90 -30.83
N ILE A 4 14.58 0.74 -31.22
CA ILE A 4 15.18 -0.52 -31.66
C ILE A 4 15.36 -1.47 -30.46
N THR A 5 15.79 -1.01 -29.28
CA THR A 5 15.99 -1.88 -28.09
C THR A 5 14.72 -2.65 -27.72
N HIS A 6 13.57 -1.98 -27.71
CA HIS A 6 12.27 -2.57 -27.32
C HIS A 6 11.53 -3.29 -28.46
N THR A 7 12.12 -3.34 -29.66
CA THR A 7 11.50 -4.05 -30.79
C THR A 7 11.48 -5.57 -30.50
N ASN A 8 10.30 -6.17 -30.61
CA ASN A 8 10.04 -7.60 -30.37
C ASN A 8 10.30 -8.07 -28.93
N THR A 9 9.97 -7.24 -27.93
CA THR A 9 10.00 -7.64 -26.51
C THR A 9 8.62 -7.60 -25.83
N PRO A 10 7.60 -8.33 -26.34
CA PRO A 10 6.30 -8.40 -25.69
C PRO A 10 6.37 -9.17 -24.36
N GLN A 11 5.35 -9.04 -23.51
CA GLN A 11 5.13 -9.98 -22.43
C GLN A 11 4.14 -11.04 -22.89
N LEU A 12 4.44 -12.32 -22.67
CA LEU A 12 3.59 -13.44 -23.09
C LEU A 12 3.18 -14.28 -21.90
N ALA A 13 1.91 -14.71 -21.86
CA ALA A 13 1.43 -15.77 -20.98
C ALA A 13 1.26 -17.05 -21.79
N VAL A 14 1.73 -18.17 -21.25
CA VAL A 14 1.56 -19.51 -21.85
C VAL A 14 0.66 -20.32 -20.94
N SER A 15 -0.46 -20.75 -21.48
CA SER A 15 -1.44 -21.55 -20.75
C SER A 15 -1.35 -23.03 -21.09
N ASP A 16 -1.70 -23.90 -20.13
CA ASP A 16 -1.92 -25.31 -20.38
C ASP A 16 -3.31 -25.57 -21.00
N SER A 17 -3.67 -26.85 -21.22
CA SER A 17 -4.97 -27.23 -21.79
C SER A 17 -6.16 -26.93 -20.88
N ARG A 18 -5.94 -26.53 -19.62
CA ARG A 18 -6.99 -26.08 -18.68
C ARG A 18 -7.15 -24.56 -18.70
N GLY A 19 -6.30 -23.85 -19.44
CA GLY A 19 -6.25 -22.39 -19.49
C GLY A 19 -5.48 -21.77 -18.33
N LEU A 20 -4.74 -22.55 -17.53
CA LEU A 20 -3.96 -22.04 -16.40
C LEU A 20 -2.60 -21.50 -16.89
N PRO A 21 -2.15 -20.32 -16.41
CA PRO A 21 -0.94 -19.66 -16.89
C PRO A 21 0.32 -20.35 -16.34
N VAL A 22 0.78 -21.41 -17.01
CA VAL A 22 1.94 -22.21 -16.57
C VAL A 22 3.29 -21.54 -16.82
N ARG A 23 3.36 -20.52 -17.70
CA ARG A 23 4.55 -19.69 -17.87
C ARG A 23 4.21 -18.24 -18.14
N SER A 24 5.02 -17.35 -17.58
CA SER A 24 5.11 -15.95 -17.97
C SER A 24 6.47 -15.74 -18.65
N VAL A 25 6.47 -15.20 -19.85
CA VAL A 25 7.68 -14.97 -20.66
C VAL A 25 7.85 -13.48 -20.88
N GLN A 26 8.98 -12.97 -20.40
CA GLN A 26 9.44 -11.62 -20.71
C GLN A 26 10.69 -11.72 -21.58
N PHE A 27 10.91 -10.72 -22.43
CA PHE A 27 12.02 -10.70 -23.36
C PHE A 27 12.99 -9.59 -22.97
N TYR A 28 14.20 -10.00 -22.59
CA TYR A 28 15.27 -9.13 -22.12
C TYR A 28 16.22 -8.73 -23.25
N ARG A 29 16.54 -7.44 -23.30
CA ARG A 29 17.65 -6.85 -24.06
C ARG A 29 18.15 -5.64 -23.27
N GLY A 30 19.46 -5.58 -23.01
CA GLY A 30 20.10 -4.48 -22.26
C GLY A 30 20.68 -3.39 -23.16
N ALA A 31 20.93 -3.68 -24.44
CA ALA A 31 21.47 -2.70 -25.40
C ALA A 31 21.02 -2.97 -26.83
N ASP A 32 21.11 -1.94 -27.68
CA ASP A 32 20.86 -2.07 -29.11
C ASP A 32 21.76 -3.14 -29.76
N GLY A 33 21.16 -4.00 -30.59
CA GLY A 33 21.87 -5.08 -31.28
C GLY A 33 22.15 -6.34 -30.45
N GLN A 34 21.87 -6.34 -29.14
CA GLN A 34 21.96 -7.56 -28.32
C GLN A 34 20.85 -8.55 -28.72
N PRO A 35 21.14 -9.87 -28.82
CA PRO A 35 20.11 -10.88 -29.01
C PRO A 35 19.08 -10.85 -27.88
N VAL A 36 17.81 -11.05 -28.23
CA VAL A 36 16.74 -11.16 -27.23
C VAL A 36 16.94 -12.42 -26.39
N ASP A 37 16.91 -12.28 -25.07
CA ASP A 37 16.92 -13.39 -24.12
C ASP A 37 15.54 -13.57 -23.49
N ALA A 38 15.01 -14.79 -23.52
CA ALA A 38 13.69 -15.10 -22.96
C ALA A 38 13.81 -15.43 -21.46
N ARG A 39 13.25 -14.55 -20.62
CA ARG A 39 13.08 -14.73 -19.18
C ARG A 39 11.76 -15.45 -18.91
N VAL A 40 11.83 -16.72 -18.49
CA VAL A 40 10.66 -17.58 -18.33
C VAL A 40 10.40 -17.86 -16.85
N THR A 41 9.37 -17.25 -16.29
CA THR A 41 8.82 -17.66 -14.99
C THR A 41 7.92 -18.88 -15.22
N GLN A 42 8.01 -19.89 -14.36
CA GLN A 42 7.21 -21.12 -14.45
C GLN A 42 6.29 -21.24 -13.23
N HIS A 43 5.05 -21.65 -13.48
CA HIS A 43 4.04 -21.89 -12.46
C HIS A 43 3.54 -23.34 -12.56
N TYR A 44 3.33 -23.96 -11.41
CA TYR A 44 2.90 -25.34 -11.30
C TYR A 44 1.59 -25.39 -10.56
N PHE A 45 0.62 -26.07 -11.17
CA PHE A 45 -0.72 -26.22 -10.62
C PHE A 45 -1.00 -27.68 -10.32
N ASP A 46 -1.69 -27.94 -9.22
CA ASP A 46 -2.13 -29.29 -8.89
C ASP A 46 -3.26 -29.77 -9.82
N LYS A 47 -3.80 -30.97 -9.58
CA LYS A 47 -4.89 -31.53 -10.40
C LYS A 47 -6.18 -30.70 -10.34
N ALA A 48 -6.45 -30.02 -9.23
CA ALA A 48 -7.60 -29.15 -9.04
C ALA A 48 -7.39 -27.74 -9.64
N GLY A 49 -6.20 -27.44 -10.15
CA GLY A 49 -5.87 -26.16 -10.78
C GLY A 49 -5.41 -25.08 -9.81
N ARG A 50 -5.03 -25.45 -8.58
CA ARG A 50 -4.50 -24.53 -7.57
C ARG A 50 -3.00 -24.36 -7.75
N LEU A 51 -2.49 -23.12 -7.61
CA LEU A 51 -1.06 -22.85 -7.68
C LEU A 51 -0.37 -23.51 -6.49
N ILE A 52 0.67 -24.29 -6.75
CA ILE A 52 1.42 -25.03 -5.72
C ILE A 52 2.92 -24.79 -5.78
N ALA A 53 3.42 -24.21 -6.87
CA ALA A 53 4.82 -23.84 -6.97
C ALA A 53 5.08 -22.80 -8.06
N SER A 54 6.09 -21.95 -7.84
CA SER A 54 6.55 -20.94 -8.78
C SER A 54 8.09 -20.92 -8.86
N ARG A 55 8.63 -20.71 -10.07
CA ARG A 55 10.07 -20.61 -10.35
C ARG A 55 10.36 -19.38 -11.19
N ASP A 56 11.37 -18.62 -10.78
CA ASP A 56 11.86 -17.46 -11.50
C ASP A 56 12.66 -17.87 -12.77
N PRO A 57 12.97 -16.91 -13.65
CA PRO A 57 13.74 -17.17 -14.86
C PRO A 57 15.17 -17.69 -14.62
N ARG A 58 15.81 -17.36 -13.49
CA ARG A 58 17.16 -17.81 -13.16
C ARG A 58 17.16 -19.30 -12.85
N PHE A 59 16.24 -19.78 -12.03
CA PHE A 59 16.12 -21.21 -11.72
C PHE A 59 15.53 -22.02 -12.88
N SER A 60 14.52 -21.49 -13.58
CA SER A 60 13.91 -22.20 -14.71
C SER A 60 14.90 -22.44 -15.86
N SER A 61 15.84 -21.50 -16.08
CA SER A 61 16.85 -21.63 -17.13
C SER A 61 17.82 -22.78 -16.90
N ARG A 62 18.12 -23.13 -15.63
CA ARG A 62 19.03 -24.23 -15.27
C ARG A 62 18.47 -25.61 -15.65
N LEU A 63 17.15 -25.75 -15.63
CA LEU A 63 16.46 -26.99 -16.03
C LEU A 63 16.73 -27.33 -17.50
N LYS A 64 16.98 -26.33 -18.36
CA LYS A 64 17.33 -26.55 -19.78
C LYS A 64 18.64 -27.32 -19.93
N TYR A 65 19.53 -27.24 -18.94
CA TYR A 65 20.83 -27.89 -18.92
C TYR A 65 20.86 -29.17 -18.08
N GLY A 66 19.69 -29.68 -17.64
CA GLY A 66 19.60 -30.88 -16.81
C GLY A 66 20.09 -30.71 -15.37
N ILE A 67 20.29 -29.46 -14.93
CA ILE A 67 20.72 -29.13 -13.56
C ILE A 67 19.48 -29.03 -12.68
N CYS A 68 19.47 -29.75 -11.55
CA CYS A 68 18.42 -29.61 -10.56
C CYS A 68 18.42 -28.17 -10.01
N ALA A 69 17.26 -27.53 -9.98
CA ALA A 69 17.11 -26.15 -9.52
C ALA A 69 15.99 -26.06 -8.47
N PRO A 70 16.13 -25.20 -7.46
CA PRO A 70 15.10 -25.02 -6.45
C PRO A 70 13.82 -24.42 -7.05
N VAL A 71 12.77 -24.40 -6.24
CA VAL A 71 11.50 -23.72 -6.52
C VAL A 71 11.47 -22.51 -5.61
N ASN A 72 11.24 -21.29 -6.14
CA ASN A 72 11.24 -20.08 -5.32
C ASN A 72 10.22 -20.17 -4.20
N LEU A 73 9.00 -20.58 -4.54
CA LEU A 73 7.88 -20.73 -3.63
C LEU A 73 7.17 -22.04 -3.90
N MET A 74 6.97 -22.84 -2.86
CA MET A 74 6.13 -24.04 -2.86
C MET A 74 5.02 -23.87 -1.84
N GLN A 75 3.82 -24.31 -2.19
CA GLN A 75 2.65 -24.20 -1.33
C GLN A 75 1.96 -25.55 -1.19
N ILE A 76 1.47 -25.83 0.02
CA ILE A 76 0.52 -26.91 0.30
C ILE A 76 -0.77 -26.24 0.74
N VAL A 77 -1.84 -26.60 0.05
CA VAL A 77 -3.19 -26.09 0.31
C VAL A 77 -4.11 -27.22 0.77
N SER A 78 -5.12 -26.88 1.56
CA SER A 78 -6.18 -27.80 1.97
C SER A 78 -7.04 -28.22 0.77
N LEU A 79 -8.01 -29.11 0.99
CA LEU A 79 -9.00 -29.45 -0.04
C LEU A 79 -9.87 -28.24 -0.43
N SER A 80 -10.15 -27.33 0.50
CA SER A 80 -10.88 -26.08 0.24
C SER A 80 -10.01 -24.98 -0.40
N GLY A 81 -8.69 -25.18 -0.52
CA GLY A 81 -7.77 -24.20 -1.11
C GLY A 81 -7.08 -23.29 -0.10
N ALA A 82 -7.39 -23.41 1.20
CA ALA A 82 -6.71 -22.65 2.25
C ALA A 82 -5.21 -23.01 2.32
N LEU A 83 -4.35 -22.01 2.42
CA LEU A 83 -2.90 -22.20 2.53
C LEU A 83 -2.55 -22.85 3.88
N LEU A 84 -1.89 -24.00 3.85
CA LEU A 84 -1.44 -24.74 5.04
C LEU A 84 0.06 -24.61 5.25
N LEU A 85 0.84 -24.68 4.17
CA LEU A 85 2.29 -24.51 4.18
C LEU A 85 2.68 -23.59 3.02
N SER A 86 3.49 -22.58 3.31
CA SER A 86 4.29 -21.86 2.34
C SER A 86 5.75 -22.20 2.59
N ASN A 87 6.52 -22.55 1.57
CA ASN A 87 7.95 -22.82 1.66
C ASN A 87 8.68 -22.03 0.59
N SER A 88 9.36 -20.97 1.01
CA SER A 88 10.10 -20.07 0.15
C SER A 88 11.60 -20.24 0.36
N VAL A 89 12.37 -20.23 -0.73
CA VAL A 89 13.85 -20.20 -0.65
C VAL A 89 14.37 -18.90 -0.05
N ASP A 90 13.60 -17.82 -0.18
CA ASP A 90 13.98 -16.51 0.32
C ASP A 90 13.56 -16.40 1.79
N SER A 91 12.30 -16.72 2.10
CA SER A 91 11.69 -16.44 3.41
C SER A 91 11.45 -17.64 4.31
N GLY A 92 12.01 -18.81 3.98
CA GLY A 92 11.82 -20.04 4.75
C GLY A 92 10.40 -20.62 4.64
N TRP A 93 10.12 -21.61 5.47
CA TRP A 93 8.81 -22.24 5.56
C TRP A 93 7.93 -21.57 6.61
N ARG A 94 6.61 -21.58 6.38
CA ARG A 94 5.57 -21.12 7.31
C ARG A 94 4.39 -22.05 7.21
N VAL A 95 3.97 -22.59 8.35
CA VAL A 95 2.79 -23.44 8.48
C VAL A 95 1.69 -22.66 9.20
N SER A 96 0.45 -22.86 8.79
CA SER A 96 -0.71 -22.24 9.41
C SER A 96 -1.85 -23.24 9.51
N LEU A 97 -2.53 -23.20 10.65
CA LEU A 97 -3.76 -23.93 10.91
C LEU A 97 -4.86 -22.90 11.17
N ASN A 98 -5.83 -22.90 10.27
CA ASN A 98 -6.99 -22.02 10.37
C ASN A 98 -8.15 -22.79 11.01
N GLY A 99 -8.98 -22.07 11.76
CA GLY A 99 -10.24 -22.58 12.29
C GLY A 99 -11.30 -22.72 11.19
N GLU A 100 -12.49 -23.19 11.58
CA GLU A 100 -13.59 -23.48 10.65
C GLU A 100 -14.08 -22.24 9.87
N ALA A 101 -13.94 -21.04 10.43
CA ALA A 101 -14.29 -19.78 9.77
C ALA A 101 -13.08 -19.10 9.09
N GLY A 102 -11.98 -19.83 8.89
CA GLY A 102 -10.78 -19.31 8.21
C GLY A 102 -9.86 -18.45 9.07
N GLN A 103 -10.23 -18.15 10.31
CA GLN A 103 -9.40 -17.40 11.25
C GLN A 103 -8.13 -18.18 11.61
N LEU A 104 -6.98 -17.50 11.68
CA LEU A 104 -5.70 -18.12 12.01
C LEU A 104 -5.66 -18.54 13.48
N VAL A 105 -5.55 -19.82 13.78
CA VAL A 105 -5.51 -20.33 15.17
C VAL A 105 -4.08 -20.59 15.60
N ASP A 106 -3.33 -21.38 14.83
CA ASP A 106 -1.93 -21.70 15.09
C ASP A 106 -1.08 -21.41 13.85
N SER A 107 0.15 -20.96 14.07
CA SER A 107 1.16 -20.85 13.03
C SER A 107 2.54 -21.12 13.58
N CYS A 108 3.47 -21.49 12.70
CA CYS A 108 4.89 -21.60 13.02
C CYS A 108 5.71 -21.27 11.77
N ASP A 109 6.92 -20.78 11.96
CA ASP A 109 7.82 -20.40 10.89
C ASP A 109 9.16 -21.15 10.94
N GLY A 110 10.00 -20.92 9.93
CA GLY A 110 11.29 -21.58 9.77
C GLY A 110 12.30 -21.34 10.88
N ARG A 111 12.03 -20.39 11.80
CA ARG A 111 12.85 -20.11 12.98
C ARG A 111 12.26 -20.74 14.24
N ASP A 112 11.30 -21.65 14.10
CA ASP A 112 10.58 -22.32 15.18
C ASP A 112 9.88 -21.34 16.14
N ASN A 113 9.23 -20.30 15.60
CA ASN A 113 8.39 -19.38 16.37
C ASN A 113 6.91 -19.81 16.31
N PRO A 114 6.41 -20.62 17.27
CA PRO A 114 4.99 -20.92 17.32
C PRO A 114 4.19 -19.68 17.74
N ARG A 115 3.08 -19.44 17.06
CA ARG A 115 2.15 -18.35 17.35
C ARG A 115 0.73 -18.86 17.42
N GLN A 116 0.02 -18.50 18.47
CA GLN A 116 -1.36 -18.93 18.73
C GLN A 116 -2.25 -17.70 18.96
N ILE A 117 -3.45 -17.70 18.38
CA ILE A 117 -4.44 -16.64 18.59
C ILE A 117 -5.66 -17.23 19.30
N GLU A 118 -6.00 -16.64 20.43
CA GLU A 118 -7.23 -16.94 21.16
C GLU A 118 -8.34 -16.01 20.67
N TYR A 119 -9.56 -16.54 20.52
CA TYR A 119 -10.73 -15.79 20.04
C TYR A 119 -11.90 -15.91 21.01
N ASP A 120 -12.78 -14.91 21.01
CA ASP A 120 -14.08 -15.00 21.69
C ASP A 120 -15.13 -15.70 20.82
N GLY A 121 -16.36 -15.84 21.36
CA GLY A 121 -17.48 -16.46 20.64
C GLY A 121 -17.98 -15.70 19.40
N LEU A 122 -17.48 -14.48 19.17
CA LEU A 122 -17.74 -13.67 17.97
C LEU A 122 -16.53 -13.67 17.02
N LEU A 123 -15.54 -14.54 17.25
CA LEU A 123 -14.30 -14.64 16.48
C LEU A 123 -13.45 -13.36 16.49
N ARG A 124 -13.55 -12.56 17.56
CA ARG A 124 -12.64 -11.43 17.79
C ARG A 124 -11.42 -11.90 18.57
N PRO A 125 -10.19 -11.48 18.23
CA PRO A 125 -8.98 -11.86 18.96
C PRO A 125 -9.08 -11.42 20.43
N LEU A 126 -8.70 -12.29 21.36
CA LEU A 126 -8.61 -12.04 22.80
C LEU A 126 -7.17 -11.96 23.29
N ALA A 127 -6.30 -12.79 22.73
CA ALA A 127 -4.92 -12.90 23.15
C ALA A 127 -4.05 -13.49 22.03
N ILE A 128 -2.78 -13.10 21.99
CA ILE A 128 -1.80 -13.68 21.07
C ILE A 128 -0.61 -14.18 21.89
N ASN A 129 -0.29 -15.46 21.72
CA ASN A 129 0.88 -16.10 22.32
C ASN A 129 1.94 -16.32 21.24
N GLU A 130 3.16 -15.88 21.49
CA GLU A 130 4.32 -16.09 20.61
C GLU A 130 5.45 -16.74 21.41
N SER A 131 5.83 -17.96 21.01
CA SER A 131 6.91 -18.73 21.64
C SER A 131 6.76 -18.89 23.15
N GLY A 132 5.53 -19.06 23.64
CA GLY A 132 5.21 -19.27 25.04
C GLY A 132 5.05 -17.99 25.87
N ARG A 133 5.08 -16.81 25.25
CA ARG A 133 4.82 -15.51 25.90
C ARG A 133 3.54 -14.89 25.39
N MET A 134 2.73 -14.34 26.28
CA MET A 134 1.53 -13.61 25.91
C MET A 134 1.90 -12.20 25.43
N THR A 135 2.08 -12.02 24.12
CA THR A 135 2.56 -10.76 23.55
C THR A 135 1.46 -9.75 23.29
N GLU A 136 0.20 -10.20 23.16
CA GLU A 136 -0.95 -9.29 23.03
C GLU A 136 -2.18 -9.73 23.82
N ARG A 137 -2.98 -8.75 24.27
CA ARG A 137 -4.33 -8.94 24.80
C ARG A 137 -5.28 -7.85 24.30
N PHE A 138 -6.52 -8.25 24.04
CA PHE A 138 -7.57 -7.38 23.52
C PHE A 138 -8.72 -7.31 24.52
N THR A 139 -9.35 -6.14 24.62
CA THR A 139 -10.54 -5.93 25.43
C THR A 139 -11.53 -5.08 24.66
N TYR A 140 -12.77 -5.55 24.60
CA TYR A 140 -13.85 -4.93 23.82
C TYR A 140 -14.91 -4.31 24.73
N GLY A 141 -15.52 -3.22 24.28
CA GLY A 141 -16.59 -2.54 25.00
C GLY A 141 -17.91 -3.32 24.97
N GLY A 142 -18.66 -3.20 26.06
CA GLY A 142 -19.96 -3.83 26.23
C GLY A 142 -21.09 -2.80 26.31
N PRO A 143 -22.33 -3.22 26.64
CA PRO A 143 -23.48 -2.31 26.73
C PRO A 143 -23.30 -1.14 27.71
N ALA A 144 -22.45 -1.31 28.73
CA ALA A 144 -22.16 -0.29 29.73
C ALA A 144 -21.38 0.91 29.17
N THR A 145 -20.75 0.78 28.01
CA THR A 145 -19.93 1.82 27.37
C THR A 145 -20.60 2.42 26.12
N ALA A 146 -21.93 2.24 26.00
CA ALA A 146 -22.69 2.70 24.84
C ALA A 146 -22.65 4.22 24.66
N GLU A 147 -22.59 5.00 25.75
CA GLU A 147 -22.52 6.47 25.70
C GLU A 147 -21.23 6.99 25.03
N HIS A 148 -20.21 6.14 24.91
CA HIS A 148 -18.93 6.43 24.26
C HIS A 148 -18.80 5.77 22.86
N ASN A 149 -19.90 5.21 22.33
CA ASN A 149 -19.95 4.43 21.08
C ASN A 149 -18.98 3.22 21.07
N GLN A 150 -18.70 2.63 22.23
CA GLN A 150 -17.70 1.55 22.38
C GLN A 150 -18.28 0.13 22.31
N CYS A 151 -19.60 -0.05 22.15
CA CYS A 151 -20.21 -1.38 22.10
C CYS A 151 -19.60 -2.22 20.97
N ASN A 152 -19.03 -3.38 21.34
CA ASN A 152 -18.28 -4.29 20.46
C ASN A 152 -17.00 -3.74 19.83
N GLN A 153 -16.63 -2.49 20.12
CA GLN A 153 -15.39 -1.87 19.66
C GLN A 153 -14.22 -2.29 20.56
N LEU A 154 -13.01 -2.29 20.01
CA LEU A 154 -11.78 -2.44 20.79
C LEU A 154 -11.62 -1.22 21.71
N ILE A 155 -11.48 -1.42 23.01
CA ILE A 155 -11.31 -0.33 23.98
C ILE A 155 -9.94 -0.33 24.64
N ARG A 156 -9.27 -1.49 24.65
CA ARG A 156 -7.90 -1.65 25.12
C ARG A 156 -7.20 -2.74 24.32
N HIS A 157 -5.99 -2.42 23.89
CA HIS A 157 -5.07 -3.33 23.23
C HIS A 157 -3.73 -3.25 23.94
N ASP A 158 -3.39 -4.29 24.68
CA ASP A 158 -2.05 -4.49 25.22
C ASP A 158 -1.26 -5.20 24.12
N ASP A 159 -0.29 -4.51 23.52
CA ASP A 159 0.52 -4.99 22.41
C ASP A 159 2.01 -5.09 22.80
N THR A 160 2.86 -5.36 21.82
CA THR A 160 4.31 -5.52 22.03
C THR A 160 5.06 -4.26 22.46
N ALA A 161 4.46 -3.07 22.31
CA ALA A 161 5.07 -1.80 22.72
C ALA A 161 4.42 -1.18 23.98
N GLY A 162 3.35 -1.78 24.53
CA GLY A 162 2.61 -1.27 25.68
C GLY A 162 1.09 -1.35 25.53
N SER A 163 0.35 -0.44 26.14
CA SER A 163 -1.11 -0.44 26.08
C SER A 163 -1.65 0.75 25.31
N ARG A 164 -2.56 0.48 24.39
CA ARG A 164 -3.34 1.46 23.63
C ARG A 164 -4.79 1.42 24.12
N LEU A 165 -5.29 2.54 24.63
CA LEU A 165 -6.67 2.70 25.09
C LEU A 165 -7.45 3.58 24.12
N LEU A 166 -8.59 3.08 23.64
CA LEU A 166 -9.49 3.77 22.71
C LEU A 166 -10.70 4.24 23.49
N LEU A 167 -10.69 5.53 23.87
CA LEU A 167 -11.52 6.06 24.94
C LEU A 167 -12.93 6.45 24.47
N ASP A 168 -13.05 6.89 23.22
CA ASP A 168 -14.29 7.41 22.65
C ASP A 168 -14.32 7.15 21.15
N TYR A 169 -15.50 6.86 20.61
CA TYR A 169 -15.73 6.71 19.18
C TYR A 169 -16.76 7.74 18.68
N GLY A 170 -16.55 8.24 17.47
CA GLY A 170 -17.49 9.11 16.77
C GLY A 170 -18.66 8.32 16.19
N LEU A 171 -19.64 9.04 15.64
CA LEU A 171 -20.79 8.40 14.96
C LEU A 171 -20.36 7.59 13.72
N SER A 172 -19.25 7.96 13.09
CA SER A 172 -18.62 7.22 12.00
C SER A 172 -17.80 6.00 12.46
N SER A 173 -17.88 5.62 13.74
CA SER A 173 -17.07 4.54 14.34
C SER A 173 -15.54 4.75 14.29
N ARG A 174 -15.08 5.98 14.02
CA ARG A 174 -13.67 6.38 14.17
C ARG A 174 -13.35 6.72 15.63
N ALA A 175 -12.16 6.36 16.09
CA ALA A 175 -11.71 6.71 17.44
C ALA A 175 -11.47 8.23 17.56
N LEU A 176 -12.18 8.89 18.47
CA LEU A 176 -12.01 10.33 18.76
C LEU A 176 -10.82 10.59 19.69
N SER A 177 -10.43 9.57 20.46
CA SER A 177 -9.34 9.68 21.40
C SER A 177 -8.63 8.34 21.59
N GLU A 178 -7.32 8.41 21.58
CA GLU A 178 -6.42 7.31 21.87
C GLU A 178 -5.45 7.71 22.97
N LYS A 179 -5.20 6.82 23.92
CA LYS A 179 -4.18 7.01 24.95
C LYS A 179 -3.19 5.84 24.95
N ARG A 180 -1.92 6.15 24.72
CA ARG A 180 -0.81 5.21 24.67
C ARG A 180 -0.03 5.23 25.99
N TYR A 181 0.17 4.05 26.57
CA TYR A 181 1.11 3.81 27.66
C TYR A 181 2.23 2.92 27.12
N PHE A 182 3.48 3.36 27.24
CA PHE A 182 4.63 2.56 26.82
C PHE A 182 5.04 1.56 27.90
N LEU A 183 5.68 0.45 27.51
CA LEU A 183 6.33 -0.47 28.47
C LEU A 183 7.52 0.21 29.15
N GLN A 184 7.71 -0.08 30.44
CA GLN A 184 8.89 0.38 31.19
C GLN A 184 10.20 -0.23 30.64
N SER A 185 10.16 -1.49 30.17
CA SER A 185 11.27 -2.15 29.48
C SER A 185 11.02 -2.17 27.97
N PRO A 186 12.05 -2.07 27.11
CA PRO A 186 11.91 -2.31 25.67
C PRO A 186 11.81 -3.79 25.28
N ASP A 187 11.90 -4.71 26.24
CA ASP A 187 11.77 -6.15 25.99
C ASP A 187 10.31 -6.53 25.69
N SER A 188 10.12 -7.60 24.89
CA SER A 188 8.78 -8.13 24.59
C SER A 188 8.03 -8.52 25.87
N PRO A 189 6.77 -8.08 26.03
CA PRO A 189 6.00 -8.33 27.23
C PRO A 189 5.54 -9.79 27.33
N ASP A 190 5.17 -10.19 28.54
CA ASP A 190 4.36 -11.38 28.81
C ASP A 190 3.15 -10.93 29.65
N TRP A 191 2.05 -10.61 28.97
CA TRP A 191 0.92 -9.91 29.57
C TRP A 191 0.15 -10.81 30.56
N PRO A 192 0.16 -10.48 31.86
CA PRO A 192 -0.64 -11.21 32.84
C PRO A 192 -2.13 -10.99 32.58
N LEU A 193 -2.97 -11.93 33.03
CA LEU A 193 -4.42 -11.82 32.86
C LEU A 193 -5.02 -10.64 33.65
N PRO A 194 -4.65 -10.40 34.94
CA PRO A 194 -5.22 -9.29 35.71
C PRO A 194 -4.74 -7.91 35.20
N GLU A 195 -5.69 -6.99 35.00
CA GLU A 195 -5.39 -5.65 34.50
C GLU A 195 -4.45 -4.84 35.40
N ALA A 196 -4.58 -4.96 36.72
CA ALA A 196 -3.70 -4.27 37.66
C ALA A 196 -2.22 -4.68 37.49
N GLU A 197 -1.98 -5.96 37.18
CA GLU A 197 -0.62 -6.48 36.93
C GLU A 197 -0.12 -6.06 35.55
N ARG A 198 -1.00 -5.99 34.53
CA ARG A 198 -0.65 -5.41 33.21
C ARG A 198 -0.18 -3.96 33.37
N ASN A 199 -0.94 -3.16 34.13
CA ASN A 199 -0.62 -1.75 34.35
C ASN A 199 0.70 -1.56 35.12
N ALA A 200 1.16 -2.54 35.90
CA ALA A 200 2.45 -2.48 36.58
C ALA A 200 3.67 -2.60 35.64
N LEU A 201 3.47 -3.09 34.40
CA LEU A 201 4.51 -3.16 33.36
C LEU A 201 4.63 -1.86 32.54
N LEU A 202 3.63 -0.98 32.66
CA LEU A 202 3.53 0.25 31.88
C LEU A 202 4.19 1.42 32.59
N GLU A 203 4.70 2.36 31.81
CA GLU A 203 5.05 3.69 32.31
C GLU A 203 3.81 4.38 32.90
N PRO A 204 3.96 5.17 33.97
CA PRO A 204 2.81 5.77 34.67
C PRO A 204 2.12 6.89 33.88
N VAL A 205 2.82 7.48 32.90
CA VAL A 205 2.32 8.58 32.07
C VAL A 205 1.77 8.03 30.77
N GLY A 206 0.48 8.24 30.53
CA GLY A 206 -0.15 7.91 29.25
C GLY A 206 -0.28 9.13 28.35
N LEU A 207 0.09 8.96 27.09
CA LEU A 207 0.21 9.99 26.06
C LEU A 207 -1.04 9.95 25.18
N GLN A 208 -1.85 11.00 25.21
CA GLN A 208 -3.19 11.00 24.64
C GLN A 208 -3.29 11.86 23.38
N THR A 209 -3.66 11.25 22.26
CA THR A 209 -4.01 11.97 21.02
C THR A 209 -5.53 12.04 20.87
N ARG A 210 -6.04 13.14 20.32
CA ARG A 210 -7.46 13.35 20.05
C ARG A 210 -7.68 13.82 18.63
N TRP A 211 -8.81 13.43 18.06
CA TRP A 211 -9.25 13.83 16.72
C TRP A 211 -10.66 14.39 16.78
N GLY A 212 -10.91 15.36 15.92
CA GLY A 212 -12.25 15.79 15.54
C GLY A 212 -12.41 15.60 14.05
N PHE A 213 -13.48 14.94 13.67
CA PHE A 213 -13.77 14.59 12.29
C PHE A 213 -14.99 15.37 11.78
N ASN A 214 -15.09 15.55 10.47
CA ASN A 214 -16.34 15.98 9.84
C ASN A 214 -17.33 14.80 9.73
N ALA A 215 -18.49 15.04 9.11
CA ALA A 215 -19.53 14.03 8.94
C ALA A 215 -19.11 12.86 8.02
N LEU A 216 -18.20 13.12 7.07
CA LEU A 216 -17.60 12.13 6.16
C LEU A 216 -16.42 11.39 6.83
N GLY A 217 -16.14 11.70 8.09
CA GLY A 217 -15.08 11.09 8.87
C GLY A 217 -13.67 11.66 8.63
N GLU A 218 -13.50 12.67 7.77
CA GLU A 218 -12.20 13.29 7.54
C GLU A 218 -11.72 14.07 8.76
N VAL A 219 -10.40 14.09 9.00
CA VAL A 219 -9.82 14.79 10.16
C VAL A 219 -9.89 16.30 9.92
N LEU A 220 -10.65 17.02 10.75
CA LEU A 220 -10.66 18.49 10.79
C LEU A 220 -9.71 19.05 11.83
N VAL A 221 -9.49 18.30 12.92
CA VAL A 221 -8.60 18.72 14.00
C VAL A 221 -7.92 17.51 14.60
N GLN A 222 -6.63 17.63 14.88
CA GLN A 222 -5.87 16.66 15.65
C GLN A 222 -5.13 17.37 16.77
N THR A 223 -5.29 16.91 18.00
CA THR A 223 -4.47 17.35 19.14
C THR A 223 -3.54 16.23 19.54
N ASP A 224 -2.24 16.45 19.41
CA ASP A 224 -1.23 15.45 19.75
C ASP A 224 -1.07 15.26 21.28
N ALA A 225 -0.23 14.31 21.67
CA ALA A 225 -0.02 13.95 23.07
C ALA A 225 0.54 15.08 23.94
N MET A 226 1.17 16.09 23.35
CA MET A 226 1.72 17.26 24.06
C MET A 226 0.80 18.48 23.99
N GLY A 227 -0.38 18.34 23.40
CA GLY A 227 -1.39 19.40 23.33
C GLY A 227 -1.24 20.36 22.16
N ASN A 228 -0.39 20.04 21.17
CA ASN A 228 -0.35 20.83 19.93
C ASN A 228 -1.54 20.46 19.05
N THR A 229 -2.25 21.46 18.55
CA THR A 229 -3.48 21.28 17.78
C THR A 229 -3.24 21.64 16.31
N GLN A 230 -3.38 20.68 15.42
CA GLN A 230 -3.49 20.88 13.98
C GLN A 230 -4.96 21.05 13.58
N ALA A 231 -5.25 21.99 12.70
CA ALA A 231 -6.58 22.20 12.13
C ALA A 231 -6.51 22.23 10.60
N PHE A 232 -7.47 21.59 9.95
CA PHE A 232 -7.54 21.41 8.51
C PHE A 232 -8.81 22.06 7.96
N GLY A 233 -8.65 22.97 7.02
CA GLY A 233 -9.74 23.55 6.27
C GLY A 233 -9.86 22.84 4.92
N MET A 234 -11.08 22.44 4.57
CA MET A 234 -11.35 21.77 3.31
C MET A 234 -11.92 22.75 2.27
N THR A 235 -11.77 22.42 0.99
CA THR A 235 -12.56 23.04 -0.08
C THR A 235 -14.02 22.58 0.05
N VAL A 236 -14.91 23.15 -0.75
CA VAL A 236 -16.32 22.70 -0.77
C VAL A 236 -16.45 21.22 -1.13
N ALA A 237 -15.40 20.61 -1.69
CA ALA A 237 -15.40 19.22 -2.14
C ALA A 237 -14.57 18.27 -1.29
N GLY A 238 -14.27 18.67 -0.05
CA GLY A 238 -13.53 17.86 0.92
C GLY A 238 -12.02 17.77 0.70
N GLN A 239 -11.48 18.41 -0.34
CA GLN A 239 -10.03 18.48 -0.56
C GLN A 239 -9.36 19.35 0.50
N LEU A 240 -8.14 19.01 0.95
CA LEU A 240 -7.37 19.88 1.83
C LEU A 240 -7.10 21.24 1.19
N LYS A 241 -7.52 22.34 1.83
CA LYS A 241 -7.27 23.71 1.37
C LYS A 241 -6.28 24.45 2.25
N THR A 242 -6.42 24.32 3.56
CA THR A 242 -5.61 25.04 4.55
C THR A 242 -5.19 24.10 5.66
N ALA A 243 -4.00 24.33 6.21
CA ALA A 243 -3.49 23.62 7.37
C ALA A 243 -2.92 24.64 8.36
N GLU A 244 -3.32 24.53 9.61
CA GLU A 244 -2.92 25.42 10.70
C GLU A 244 -2.42 24.63 11.90
N LEU A 245 -1.50 25.20 12.66
CA LEU A 245 -0.94 24.61 13.88
C LEU A 245 -0.95 25.61 15.02
N ARG A 246 -1.55 25.23 16.14
CA ARG A 246 -1.41 25.93 17.42
C ARG A 246 -0.63 25.06 18.38
N LEU A 247 0.60 25.47 18.68
CA LEU A 247 1.43 24.80 19.69
C LEU A 247 0.80 24.90 21.09
N ALA A 248 1.10 23.94 21.94
CA ALA A 248 0.60 23.91 23.31
C ALA A 248 0.99 25.19 24.08
N GLY A 249 -0.01 25.85 24.68
CA GLY A 249 0.20 27.11 25.41
C GLY A 249 0.46 28.35 24.55
N ALA A 250 0.56 28.22 23.22
CA ALA A 250 0.71 29.36 22.32
C ALA A 250 -0.60 30.14 22.17
N ALA A 251 -0.50 31.48 22.17
CA ALA A 251 -1.65 32.36 21.98
C ALA A 251 -2.05 32.53 20.50
N GLN A 252 -1.10 32.32 19.58
CA GLN A 252 -1.29 32.50 18.14
C GLN A 252 -1.24 31.16 17.42
N THR A 253 -2.11 31.01 16.43
CA THR A 253 -2.09 29.92 15.47
C THR A 253 -1.14 30.26 14.34
N GLN A 254 -0.30 29.30 13.94
CA GLN A 254 0.60 29.39 12.81
C GLN A 254 -0.08 28.78 11.57
N THR A 255 -0.13 29.52 10.47
CA THR A 255 -0.52 28.95 9.18
C THR A 255 0.62 28.09 8.65
N LEU A 256 0.33 26.84 8.29
CA LEU A 256 1.28 25.93 7.64
C LEU A 256 1.03 25.87 6.13
N VAL A 257 -0.23 25.86 5.71
CA VAL A 257 -0.65 26.01 4.31
C VAL A 257 -1.83 26.97 4.27
N SER A 258 -1.71 27.98 3.42
CA SER A 258 -2.72 29.01 3.26
C SER A 258 -3.70 28.74 2.12
N GLU A 259 -3.27 28.00 1.10
CA GLU A 259 -4.10 27.68 -0.05
C GLU A 259 -3.50 26.50 -0.85
N ILE A 260 -4.39 25.64 -1.37
CA ILE A 260 -4.08 24.58 -2.34
C ILE A 260 -5.09 24.69 -3.48
N HIS A 261 -4.60 24.62 -4.71
CA HIS A 261 -5.41 24.51 -5.92
C HIS A 261 -5.13 23.20 -6.62
N TYR A 262 -6.18 22.65 -7.22
CA TYR A 262 -6.16 21.34 -7.85
C TYR A 262 -6.70 21.42 -9.28
N ASN A 263 -6.22 20.52 -10.15
CA ASN A 263 -6.82 20.33 -11.47
C ASN A 263 -8.10 19.48 -11.38
N ALA A 264 -8.73 19.26 -12.54
CA ALA A 264 -9.93 18.42 -12.65
C ALA A 264 -9.68 16.92 -12.46
N LEU A 265 -8.40 16.49 -12.42
CA LEU A 265 -7.96 15.13 -12.11
C LEU A 265 -7.27 15.08 -10.75
N ASP A 266 -7.60 16.05 -9.93
CA ASP A 266 -7.40 16.00 -8.52
C ASP A 266 -5.97 16.05 -8.00
N GLN A 267 -5.10 16.43 -8.92
CA GLN A 267 -3.70 16.65 -8.66
C GLN A 267 -3.52 18.11 -8.24
N VAL A 268 -2.70 18.33 -7.22
CA VAL A 268 -2.31 19.67 -6.77
C VAL A 268 -1.61 20.39 -7.92
N GLU A 269 -2.17 21.48 -8.43
CA GLU A 269 -1.53 22.37 -9.43
C GLU A 269 -0.73 23.49 -8.77
N GLN A 270 -1.18 23.94 -7.60
CA GLN A 270 -0.53 25.00 -6.85
C GLN A 270 -0.72 24.81 -5.35
N GLU A 271 0.32 25.12 -4.57
CA GLU A 271 0.27 25.10 -3.11
C GLU A 271 1.03 26.32 -2.56
N THR A 272 0.41 27.05 -1.62
CA THR A 272 1.02 28.20 -0.94
C THR A 272 1.27 27.88 0.53
N ALA A 273 2.53 27.61 0.87
CA ALA A 273 2.98 27.32 2.22
C ALA A 273 2.89 28.56 3.14
N GLY A 274 2.83 28.34 4.44
CA GLY A 274 2.69 29.39 5.45
C GLY A 274 3.87 30.36 5.55
N ASN A 275 5.04 29.98 5.01
CA ASN A 275 6.18 30.87 4.83
C ASN A 275 6.13 31.71 3.53
N GLY A 276 5.02 31.63 2.78
CA GLY A 276 4.79 32.37 1.54
C GLY A 276 5.43 31.76 0.30
N VAL A 277 6.03 30.57 0.40
CA VAL A 277 6.54 29.84 -0.76
C VAL A 277 5.37 29.28 -1.57
N VAL A 278 5.37 29.55 -2.87
CA VAL A 278 4.36 29.06 -3.81
C VAL A 278 4.98 27.98 -4.69
N SER A 279 4.43 26.77 -4.63
CA SER A 279 4.81 25.65 -5.48
C SER A 279 3.77 25.46 -6.57
N HIS A 280 4.20 25.22 -7.82
CA HIS A 280 3.33 24.83 -8.92
C HIS A 280 3.76 23.50 -9.52
N PHE A 281 2.78 22.71 -9.93
CA PHE A 281 2.94 21.40 -10.52
C PHE A 281 2.24 21.39 -11.88
N GLN A 282 2.95 20.97 -12.92
CA GLN A 282 2.45 20.95 -14.28
C GLN A 282 2.39 19.52 -14.77
N TYR A 283 1.19 19.10 -15.15
CA TYR A 283 0.89 17.76 -15.63
C TYR A 283 0.70 17.77 -17.14
N ASP A 284 1.12 16.69 -17.82
CA ASP A 284 0.83 16.50 -19.23
C ASP A 284 -0.67 16.21 -19.41
N PRO A 285 -1.38 16.94 -20.28
CA PRO A 285 -2.83 16.77 -20.43
C PRO A 285 -3.23 15.45 -21.13
N GLN A 286 -2.30 14.71 -21.73
CA GLN A 286 -2.59 13.45 -22.44
C GLN A 286 -2.43 12.22 -21.54
N ASP A 287 -1.49 12.24 -20.60
CA ASP A 287 -1.18 11.09 -19.75
C ASP A 287 -1.14 11.40 -18.24
N SER A 288 -1.43 12.65 -17.86
CA SER A 288 -1.52 13.15 -16.48
C SER A 288 -0.24 12.99 -15.66
N ARG A 289 0.92 12.77 -16.32
CA ARG A 289 2.22 12.67 -15.63
C ARG A 289 2.76 14.05 -15.31
N LEU A 290 3.42 14.16 -14.16
CA LEU A 290 4.09 15.40 -13.72
C LEU A 290 5.25 15.76 -14.66
N GLY A 291 5.05 16.73 -15.55
CA GLY A 291 6.09 17.24 -16.45
C GLY A 291 7.05 18.22 -15.80
N ALA A 292 6.56 19.05 -14.87
CA ALA A 292 7.41 19.98 -14.13
C ALA A 292 6.87 20.32 -12.74
N LEU A 293 7.79 20.57 -11.80
CA LEU A 293 7.52 21.17 -10.49
C LEU A 293 8.40 22.39 -10.31
N ASN A 294 7.84 23.50 -9.83
CA ASN A 294 8.59 24.70 -9.47
C ASN A 294 8.16 25.25 -8.11
N ALA A 295 9.09 25.83 -7.36
CA ALA A 295 8.82 26.49 -6.10
C ALA A 295 9.50 27.87 -6.07
N MET A 296 8.73 28.90 -5.73
CA MET A 296 9.17 30.30 -5.67
C MET A 296 8.97 30.85 -4.26
N ALA A 297 9.97 31.54 -3.73
CA ALA A 297 9.86 32.29 -2.48
C ALA A 297 8.90 33.48 -2.63
N ALA A 298 8.46 34.03 -1.49
CA ALA A 298 7.54 35.17 -1.45
C ALA A 298 8.09 36.43 -2.13
N ASP A 299 9.42 36.58 -2.22
CA ASP A 299 10.11 37.67 -2.90
C ASP A 299 10.31 37.43 -4.42
N GLY A 300 9.84 36.29 -4.92
CA GLY A 300 9.97 35.85 -6.31
C GLY A 300 11.25 35.08 -6.62
N ALA A 301 12.12 34.80 -5.64
CA ALA A 301 13.30 33.99 -5.87
C ALA A 301 12.93 32.53 -6.20
N LEU A 302 13.52 31.99 -7.28
CA LEU A 302 13.32 30.59 -7.66
C LEU A 302 14.11 29.67 -6.72
N LEU A 303 13.42 28.82 -5.97
CA LEU A 303 14.02 27.88 -5.02
C LEU A 303 14.27 26.51 -5.67
N GLN A 304 13.30 26.02 -6.44
CA GLN A 304 13.33 24.71 -7.08
C GLN A 304 12.67 24.76 -8.44
N LYS A 305 13.22 24.04 -9.43
CA LYS A 305 12.55 23.82 -10.71
C LYS A 305 12.97 22.49 -11.32
N LEU A 306 12.21 21.43 -11.06
CA LEU A 306 12.44 20.10 -11.63
C LEU A 306 11.61 19.91 -12.89
N ILE A 307 12.23 19.52 -13.99
CA ILE A 307 11.58 19.20 -15.26
C ILE A 307 11.85 17.74 -15.60
N TYR A 308 10.79 16.99 -15.86
CA TYR A 308 10.82 15.56 -16.13
C TYR A 308 10.59 15.29 -17.61
N SER A 309 11.27 14.27 -18.14
CA SER A 309 10.93 13.70 -19.44
C SER A 309 10.77 12.19 -19.31
N TYR A 310 9.81 11.64 -20.03
CA TYR A 310 9.45 10.23 -19.96
C TYR A 310 9.68 9.50 -21.28
N ASP A 311 9.84 8.19 -21.21
CA ASP A 311 9.59 7.32 -22.36
C ASP A 311 8.08 7.07 -22.53
N PRO A 312 7.63 6.38 -23.59
CA PRO A 312 6.21 6.13 -23.80
C PRO A 312 5.51 5.34 -22.69
N VAL A 313 6.22 4.47 -21.96
CA VAL A 313 5.64 3.66 -20.88
C VAL A 313 5.70 4.37 -19.52
N GLY A 314 6.36 5.52 -19.42
CA GLY A 314 6.41 6.37 -18.24
C GLY A 314 7.68 6.25 -17.40
N ASN A 315 8.74 5.62 -17.92
CA ASN A 315 10.04 5.63 -17.27
C ASN A 315 10.66 7.03 -17.37
N VAL A 316 11.24 7.52 -16.26
CA VAL A 316 11.87 8.83 -16.20
C VAL A 316 13.21 8.79 -16.94
N LEU A 317 13.35 9.49 -18.05
CA LEU A 317 14.60 9.55 -18.83
C LEU A 317 15.53 10.67 -18.38
N VAL A 318 14.96 11.79 -17.95
CA VAL A 318 15.70 13.00 -17.56
C VAL A 318 15.00 13.68 -16.40
N VAL A 319 15.79 14.18 -15.46
CA VAL A 319 15.39 15.17 -14.46
C VAL A 319 16.34 16.35 -14.57
N ASN A 320 15.82 17.51 -14.94
CA ASN A 320 16.57 18.76 -15.02
C ASN A 320 16.17 19.70 -13.87
N ASP A 321 17.13 20.02 -13.00
CA ASP A 321 16.97 21.00 -11.93
C ASP A 321 17.35 22.40 -12.44
N ALA A 322 16.42 23.03 -13.16
CA ALA A 322 16.58 24.32 -13.80
C ALA A 322 16.63 25.52 -12.83
N SER A 323 16.58 25.31 -11.52
CA SER A 323 16.91 26.36 -10.54
C SER A 323 18.41 26.47 -10.26
N GLN A 324 19.19 25.49 -10.70
CA GLN A 324 20.64 25.46 -10.49
C GLN A 324 21.39 25.89 -11.76
N PRO A 325 22.51 26.62 -11.64
CA PRO A 325 23.29 27.01 -12.81
C PRO A 325 24.21 25.88 -13.26
N ASP A 326 24.54 25.89 -14.56
CA ASP A 326 25.68 25.16 -15.10
C ASP A 326 26.97 25.62 -14.42
N ARG A 327 27.87 24.67 -14.15
CA ARG A 327 29.17 24.96 -13.52
C ARG A 327 30.30 24.41 -14.35
N TYR A 328 31.41 25.14 -14.41
CA TYR A 328 32.65 24.67 -15.01
C TYR A 328 33.67 24.44 -13.91
N CYS A 329 34.02 23.17 -13.69
CA CYS A 329 34.95 22.76 -12.64
C CYS A 329 35.96 21.77 -13.22
N ASP A 330 37.26 22.05 -13.04
CA ASP A 330 38.37 21.29 -13.65
C ASP A 330 38.21 21.06 -15.16
N ASN A 331 37.77 22.09 -15.88
CA ASN A 331 37.47 22.03 -17.33
C ASN A 331 36.37 21.01 -17.70
N GLN A 332 35.54 20.57 -16.75
CA GLN A 332 34.34 19.79 -17.00
C GLN A 332 33.09 20.66 -16.82
N LEU A 333 32.15 20.54 -17.74
CA LEU A 333 30.80 21.09 -17.59
C LEU A 333 30.00 20.17 -16.66
N ILE A 334 29.46 20.75 -15.60
CA ILE A 334 28.57 20.10 -14.64
C ILE A 334 27.20 20.73 -14.83
N GLU A 335 26.31 19.97 -15.45
CA GLU A 335 24.91 20.35 -15.66
C GLU A 335 24.06 19.85 -14.48
N PRO A 336 23.01 20.57 -14.08
CA PRO A 336 22.04 20.09 -13.09
C PRO A 336 21.04 19.08 -13.69
N ILE A 337 21.53 18.20 -14.55
CA ILE A 337 20.73 17.25 -15.33
C ILE A 337 21.11 15.83 -14.94
N SER A 338 20.13 15.07 -14.45
CA SER A 338 20.24 13.63 -14.27
C SER A 338 19.65 12.91 -15.47
N ARG A 339 20.31 11.85 -15.94
CA ARG A 339 19.89 11.06 -17.11
C ARG A 339 19.83 9.60 -16.74
N PHE A 340 18.86 8.88 -17.31
CA PHE A 340 18.58 7.50 -16.96
C PHE A 340 18.31 6.64 -18.20
N GLU A 341 18.83 5.42 -18.18
CA GLU A 341 18.59 4.42 -19.20
C GLU A 341 18.08 3.12 -18.58
N TYR A 342 17.22 2.43 -19.34
CA TYR A 342 16.55 1.22 -18.89
C TYR A 342 16.70 0.10 -19.91
N ASP A 343 16.68 -1.14 -19.43
CA ASP A 343 16.54 -2.32 -20.30
C ASP A 343 15.07 -2.56 -20.73
N THR A 344 14.83 -3.60 -21.51
CA THR A 344 13.47 -3.96 -21.97
C THR A 344 12.56 -4.53 -20.89
N LEU A 345 13.07 -4.80 -19.69
CA LEU A 345 12.28 -5.12 -18.51
C LEU A 345 12.04 -3.89 -17.62
N TYR A 346 12.45 -2.72 -18.11
CA TYR A 346 12.35 -1.42 -17.44
C TYR A 346 13.15 -1.34 -16.13
N GLN A 347 14.23 -2.11 -16.02
CA GLN A 347 15.18 -2.01 -14.92
C GLN A 347 16.20 -0.91 -15.25
N LEU A 348 16.56 -0.09 -14.27
CA LEU A 348 17.53 1.00 -14.45
C LEU A 348 18.93 0.42 -14.70
N ILE A 349 19.53 0.65 -15.87
CA ILE A 349 20.85 0.11 -16.24
C ILE A 349 21.96 1.15 -16.24
N GLU A 350 21.62 2.44 -16.41
CA GLU A 350 22.56 3.55 -16.31
C GLU A 350 21.89 4.78 -15.69
N ALA A 351 22.62 5.48 -14.83
CA ALA A 351 22.21 6.76 -14.28
C ALA A 351 23.40 7.72 -14.20
N SER A 352 23.26 8.93 -14.72
CA SER A 352 24.24 10.01 -14.55
C SER A 352 23.65 11.19 -13.80
N GLY A 353 24.50 11.96 -13.12
CA GLY A 353 24.08 13.18 -12.43
C GLY A 353 25.25 13.86 -11.75
N ARG A 354 24.98 14.60 -10.67
CA ARG A 354 25.98 15.29 -9.85
C ARG A 354 26.07 14.71 -8.44
N GLU A 355 27.28 14.67 -7.91
CA GLU A 355 27.58 14.26 -6.54
C GLU A 355 28.54 15.24 -5.87
N VAL A 356 28.72 15.11 -4.56
CA VAL A 356 29.78 15.78 -3.81
C VAL A 356 31.15 15.37 -4.35
N ARG A 357 32.04 16.35 -4.55
CA ARG A 357 33.39 16.13 -5.05
C ARG A 357 34.33 15.52 -4.02
N ASN A 358 34.25 16.00 -2.78
CA ASN A 358 35.21 15.67 -1.72
C ASN A 358 34.54 14.80 -0.67
N GLY A 359 35.09 13.60 -0.45
CA GLY A 359 34.64 12.65 0.56
C GLY A 359 33.80 11.51 -0.03
N ALA A 360 33.69 10.41 0.72
CA ALA A 360 32.92 9.26 0.28
C ALA A 360 31.41 9.57 0.32
N SER A 361 30.76 9.45 -0.84
CA SER A 361 29.30 9.48 -1.01
C SER A 361 28.68 8.06 -1.03
N HIS A 362 29.50 7.04 -0.73
CA HIS A 362 29.13 5.62 -0.83
C HIS A 362 29.13 4.91 0.52
N GLY A 363 28.23 3.93 0.67
CA GLY A 363 28.10 3.12 1.88
C GLY A 363 26.98 3.58 2.82
N PRO A 364 26.97 3.09 4.07
CA PRO A 364 25.94 3.37 5.06
C PRO A 364 26.05 4.74 5.73
N ALA A 365 27.15 5.46 5.56
CA ALA A 365 27.31 6.82 6.10
C ALA A 365 26.73 7.89 5.14
N LEU A 366 26.34 9.04 5.68
CA LEU A 366 26.07 10.23 4.86
C LEU A 366 27.40 10.82 4.36
N PRO A 367 27.41 11.47 3.17
CA PRO A 367 28.56 12.25 2.75
C PRO A 367 28.86 13.39 3.75
N GLY A 368 30.07 13.93 3.69
CA GLY A 368 30.45 15.08 4.50
C GLY A 368 29.54 16.28 4.25
N LEU A 369 29.05 16.91 5.32
CA LEU A 369 28.17 18.06 5.25
C LEU A 369 28.86 19.26 4.59
N GLN A 370 28.22 19.83 3.58
CA GLN A 370 28.67 21.04 2.90
C GLN A 370 28.00 22.29 3.48
N SER A 371 28.67 23.44 3.42
CA SER A 371 28.13 24.73 3.90
C SER A 371 27.20 25.39 2.88
N LEU A 372 26.18 26.10 3.37
CA LEU A 372 25.35 27.04 2.60
C LEU A 372 25.49 28.48 3.14
N PRO A 373 25.68 29.50 2.28
CA PRO A 373 25.94 29.38 0.83
C PRO A 373 27.27 28.68 0.57
N THR A 374 27.42 28.04 -0.59
CA THR A 374 28.63 27.26 -0.90
C THR A 374 29.82 28.20 -1.10
N ASP A 375 30.88 28.01 -0.32
CA ASP A 375 32.12 28.82 -0.39
C ASP A 375 32.91 28.58 -1.69
N ASP A 376 32.80 27.38 -2.26
CA ASP A 376 33.42 26.98 -3.52
C ASP A 376 32.36 26.39 -4.47
N PRO A 377 32.06 27.04 -5.61
CA PRO A 377 31.08 26.52 -6.56
C PRO A 377 31.45 25.15 -7.15
N CYS A 378 32.71 24.72 -7.00
CA CYS A 378 33.21 23.44 -7.49
C CYS A 378 33.21 22.31 -6.45
N GLN A 379 32.37 22.36 -5.42
CA GLN A 379 32.16 21.23 -4.50
C GLN A 379 31.38 20.05 -5.10
N VAL A 380 30.96 20.13 -6.36
CA VAL A 380 30.27 19.05 -7.09
C VAL A 380 31.14 18.45 -8.20
N SER A 381 30.82 17.21 -8.58
CA SER A 381 31.39 16.51 -9.73
C SER A 381 30.31 15.69 -10.46
N ASN A 382 30.54 15.40 -11.74
CA ASN A 382 29.66 14.49 -12.49
C ASN A 382 29.92 13.06 -12.06
N TYR A 383 28.86 12.26 -11.99
CA TYR A 383 28.96 10.80 -11.84
C TYR A 383 28.19 10.05 -12.93
N THR A 384 28.54 8.79 -13.11
CA THR A 384 27.74 7.79 -13.82
C THR A 384 27.77 6.47 -13.07
N GLN A 385 26.59 5.90 -12.79
CA GLN A 385 26.40 4.57 -12.22
C GLN A 385 25.84 3.64 -13.29
N ARG A 386 26.44 2.45 -13.43
CA ARG A 386 25.98 1.38 -14.31
C ARG A 386 25.63 0.16 -13.50
N TYR A 387 24.47 -0.43 -13.79
CA TYR A 387 23.91 -1.55 -13.03
C TYR A 387 23.79 -2.78 -13.92
N SER A 388 24.09 -3.95 -13.37
CA SER A 388 23.81 -5.23 -14.01
C SER A 388 23.02 -6.13 -13.08
N TYR A 389 22.06 -6.86 -13.65
CA TYR A 389 21.13 -7.72 -12.94
C TYR A 389 21.21 -9.15 -13.44
N ASP A 390 20.92 -10.12 -12.57
CA ASP A 390 20.66 -11.49 -12.99
C ASP A 390 19.23 -11.65 -13.56
N ALA A 391 18.90 -12.86 -14.02
CA ALA A 391 17.61 -13.17 -14.60
C ALA A 391 16.43 -13.13 -13.59
N ALA A 392 16.69 -13.08 -12.28
CA ALA A 392 15.71 -12.93 -11.22
C ALA A 392 15.63 -11.47 -10.70
N GLY A 393 16.39 -10.55 -11.29
CA GLY A 393 16.43 -9.14 -10.92
C GLY A 393 17.32 -8.82 -9.71
N ASN A 394 18.21 -9.72 -9.29
CA ASN A 394 19.21 -9.38 -8.27
C ASN A 394 20.31 -8.51 -8.89
N LEU A 395 20.66 -7.41 -8.22
CA LEU A 395 21.87 -6.63 -8.59
C LEU A 395 23.10 -7.53 -8.46
N LEU A 396 23.86 -7.65 -9.55
CA LEU A 396 25.15 -8.36 -9.64
C LEU A 396 26.32 -7.39 -9.48
N GLN A 397 26.26 -6.24 -10.15
CA GLN A 397 27.31 -5.24 -10.10
C GLN A 397 26.73 -3.84 -10.24
N MET A 398 27.27 -2.91 -9.45
CA MET A 398 27.13 -1.48 -9.67
C MET A 398 28.51 -0.87 -9.81
N ARG A 399 28.79 -0.27 -10.97
CA ARG A 399 30.02 0.47 -11.25
C ARG A 399 29.74 1.96 -11.19
N HIS A 400 30.46 2.67 -10.34
CA HIS A 400 30.35 4.12 -10.18
C HIS A 400 31.63 4.79 -10.69
N GLU A 401 31.46 5.75 -11.60
CA GLU A 401 32.50 6.58 -12.18
C GLU A 401 32.18 8.04 -11.86
N GLY A 402 33.03 8.72 -11.10
CA GLY A 402 32.74 10.05 -10.58
C GLY A 402 33.94 10.66 -9.85
N ALA A 403 33.72 11.41 -8.79
CA ALA A 403 34.80 11.93 -7.94
C ALA A 403 35.65 10.80 -7.35
N HIS A 404 35.00 9.72 -6.93
CA HIS A 404 35.64 8.55 -6.35
C HIS A 404 35.13 7.28 -7.02
N ASN A 405 35.89 6.79 -8.01
CA ASN A 405 35.53 5.57 -8.72
C ASN A 405 35.51 4.36 -7.77
N PHE A 406 34.43 3.59 -7.80
CA PHE A 406 34.34 2.31 -7.10
C PHE A 406 33.42 1.35 -7.85
N THR A 407 33.57 0.06 -7.57
CA THR A 407 32.68 -0.97 -8.07
C THR A 407 32.22 -1.81 -6.90
N ARG A 408 30.92 -2.04 -6.83
CA ARG A 408 30.30 -2.95 -5.86
C ARG A 408 29.79 -4.15 -6.62
N ASN A 409 30.38 -5.29 -6.34
CA ASN A 409 29.90 -6.58 -6.78
C ASN A 409 29.04 -7.20 -5.67
N MET A 410 28.08 -8.02 -6.08
CA MET A 410 27.24 -8.78 -5.17
C MET A 410 27.31 -10.27 -5.52
N HIS A 411 27.55 -11.11 -4.52
CA HIS A 411 27.32 -12.54 -4.61
C HIS A 411 25.83 -12.81 -4.39
N VAL A 412 25.20 -13.49 -5.34
CA VAL A 412 23.82 -13.98 -5.22
C VAL A 412 23.89 -15.47 -4.88
N ASP A 413 23.15 -15.88 -3.87
CA ASP A 413 23.03 -17.27 -3.46
C ASP A 413 22.59 -18.13 -4.67
N PRO A 414 23.27 -19.26 -4.95
CA PRO A 414 22.87 -20.13 -6.05
C PRO A 414 21.42 -20.61 -5.94
N ASP A 415 20.88 -20.78 -4.75
CA ASP A 415 19.60 -21.45 -4.52
C ASP A 415 18.51 -20.55 -3.90
N SER A 416 18.79 -19.27 -3.65
CA SER A 416 17.82 -18.24 -3.26
C SER A 416 18.15 -16.87 -3.90
N ASN A 417 17.37 -15.82 -3.62
CA ASN A 417 17.66 -14.43 -4.01
C ASN A 417 18.41 -13.66 -2.91
N ARG A 418 18.84 -14.35 -1.84
CA ARG A 418 19.75 -13.78 -0.84
C ARG A 418 21.04 -13.34 -1.52
N SER A 419 21.53 -12.18 -1.15
CA SER A 419 22.68 -11.61 -1.84
C SER A 419 23.45 -10.61 -0.98
N LEU A 420 24.77 -10.74 -0.99
CA LEU A 420 25.71 -10.02 -0.12
C LEU A 420 26.78 -9.34 -0.96
N PRO A 421 27.37 -8.22 -0.51
CA PRO A 421 28.48 -7.60 -1.22
C PRO A 421 29.72 -8.51 -1.21
N ASP A 422 30.60 -8.38 -2.21
CA ASP A 422 31.93 -9.00 -2.17
C ASP A 422 32.73 -8.48 -0.95
N ASP A 423 33.20 -9.39 -0.11
CA ASP A 423 34.22 -9.15 0.91
C ASP A 423 35.50 -9.93 0.53
N ASP A 424 36.64 -9.70 1.21
CA ASP A 424 37.94 -10.37 0.96
C ASP A 424 37.96 -11.90 1.28
N GLY A 425 36.85 -12.64 1.12
CA GLY A 425 36.72 -14.08 1.37
C GLY A 425 35.44 -14.71 0.77
N ASP A 426 35.27 -16.03 0.94
CA ASP A 426 34.05 -16.73 0.50
C ASP A 426 32.83 -16.27 1.31
N VAL A 427 31.75 -15.92 0.60
CA VAL A 427 30.49 -15.49 1.20
C VAL A 427 29.71 -16.70 1.74
N ASP A 428 29.41 -16.69 3.04
CA ASP A 428 28.58 -17.72 3.68
C ASP A 428 27.16 -17.20 3.94
N PHE A 429 26.23 -17.58 3.06
CA PHE A 429 24.81 -17.24 3.18
C PHE A 429 24.13 -17.91 4.38
N ALA A 430 24.60 -19.07 4.84
CA ALA A 430 23.98 -19.84 5.90
C ALA A 430 24.14 -19.17 7.28
N THR A 431 25.23 -18.42 7.48
CA THR A 431 25.48 -17.66 8.71
C THR A 431 25.11 -16.18 8.59
N SER A 432 24.88 -15.69 7.37
CA SER A 432 24.53 -14.29 7.11
C SER A 432 23.02 -14.03 7.12
N PHE A 433 22.19 -15.06 6.96
CA PHE A 433 20.73 -14.94 7.01
C PHE A 433 20.14 -15.98 7.96
N ASP A 434 19.06 -15.63 8.65
CA ASP A 434 18.31 -16.62 9.44
C ASP A 434 17.45 -17.53 8.54
N ALA A 435 16.78 -18.50 9.16
CA ALA A 435 15.94 -19.46 8.45
C ALA A 435 14.74 -18.81 7.72
N ASN A 436 14.33 -17.60 8.13
CA ASN A 436 13.29 -16.82 7.46
C ASN A 436 13.85 -15.77 6.51
N GLY A 437 15.16 -15.78 6.23
CA GLY A 437 15.78 -14.89 5.27
C GLY A 437 16.06 -13.49 5.76
N ASN A 438 16.02 -13.23 7.06
CA ASN A 438 16.40 -11.94 7.60
C ASN A 438 17.93 -11.84 7.70
N LEU A 439 18.50 -10.70 7.28
CA LEU A 439 19.95 -10.47 7.33
C LEU A 439 20.43 -10.39 8.79
N LEU A 440 21.51 -11.10 9.13
CA LEU A 440 22.05 -11.19 10.50
C LEU A 440 23.25 -10.27 10.73
N GLN A 441 23.86 -9.74 9.68
CA GLN A 441 24.94 -8.76 9.78
C GLN A 441 24.73 -7.65 8.74
N LEU A 442 24.63 -6.40 9.20
CA LEU A 442 24.39 -5.25 8.32
C LEU A 442 25.61 -4.94 7.46
N VAL A 443 26.74 -4.88 8.14
CA VAL A 443 28.11 -4.82 7.61
C VAL A 443 28.97 -5.64 8.57
N ARG A 444 30.18 -6.01 8.16
CA ARG A 444 31.10 -6.79 9.00
C ARG A 444 31.29 -6.15 10.38
N GLY A 445 30.96 -6.91 11.43
CA GLY A 445 31.06 -6.47 12.83
C GLY A 445 29.80 -5.79 13.38
N GLN A 446 28.75 -5.60 12.58
CA GLN A 446 27.45 -5.10 13.05
C GLN A 446 26.38 -6.17 12.96
N THR A 447 26.12 -6.86 14.07
CA THR A 447 25.13 -7.94 14.14
C THR A 447 23.72 -7.42 14.32
N MET A 448 22.75 -8.11 13.75
CA MET A 448 21.33 -7.79 13.83
C MET A 448 20.54 -8.94 14.42
N SER A 449 19.48 -8.63 15.17
CA SER A 449 18.50 -9.62 15.61
C SER A 449 17.08 -9.17 15.30
N TRP A 450 16.23 -10.16 15.12
CA TRP A 450 14.87 -10.03 14.62
C TRP A 450 13.92 -10.65 15.62
N ASP A 451 12.76 -10.04 15.83
CA ASP A 451 11.73 -10.60 16.70
C ASP A 451 10.97 -11.76 16.03
N ALA A 452 10.03 -12.38 16.76
CA ALA A 452 9.21 -13.49 16.26
C ALA A 452 8.38 -13.12 15.01
N ARG A 453 8.12 -11.84 14.77
CA ARG A 453 7.32 -11.32 13.64
C ARG A 453 8.18 -10.94 12.43
N ASN A 454 9.47 -11.25 12.46
CA ASN A 454 10.44 -10.88 11.43
C ASN A 454 10.63 -9.36 11.32
N GLN A 455 10.52 -8.63 12.43
CA GLN A 455 10.81 -7.21 12.51
C GLN A 455 12.19 -6.99 13.12
N LEU A 456 12.94 -6.00 12.61
CA LEU A 456 14.29 -5.72 13.08
C LEU A 456 14.21 -5.22 14.52
N GLN A 457 14.71 -5.99 15.47
CA GLN A 457 14.59 -5.67 16.90
C GLN A 457 15.81 -4.93 17.42
N HIS A 458 17.01 -5.29 16.93
CA HIS A 458 18.26 -4.80 17.50
C HIS A 458 19.40 -4.83 16.48
N ILE A 459 20.26 -3.81 16.52
CA ILE A 459 21.55 -3.73 15.81
C ILE A 459 22.63 -3.42 16.84
N THR A 460 23.66 -4.25 16.90
CA THR A 460 24.91 -3.88 17.58
C THR A 460 25.77 -3.08 16.62
N THR A 461 25.93 -1.79 16.88
CA THR A 461 26.62 -0.84 16.00
C THR A 461 28.13 -0.80 16.24
N VAL A 462 28.57 -0.99 17.50
CA VAL A 462 29.98 -1.14 17.87
C VAL A 462 30.09 -2.24 18.93
N GLN A 463 30.79 -3.32 18.57
CA GLN A 463 31.09 -4.41 19.49
C GLN A 463 32.34 -4.09 20.33
N ARG A 464 32.27 -4.33 21.65
CA ARG A 464 33.40 -4.20 22.59
C ARG A 464 33.60 -5.51 23.35
N GLU A 465 34.85 -5.86 23.66
CA GLU A 465 35.18 -7.12 24.33
C GLU A 465 34.86 -7.09 25.83
N ASP A 466 35.24 -6.01 26.53
CA ASP A 466 35.15 -5.88 27.99
C ASP A 466 34.17 -4.79 28.48
N GLU A 467 33.50 -4.11 27.55
CA GLU A 467 32.54 -3.03 27.83
C GLU A 467 31.19 -3.31 27.14
N PRO A 468 30.08 -2.70 27.58
CA PRO A 468 28.83 -2.80 26.86
C PRO A 468 28.97 -2.28 25.41
N ASN A 469 28.20 -2.87 24.51
CA ASN A 469 28.19 -2.47 23.11
C ASN A 469 27.51 -1.10 22.91
N ASP A 470 27.71 -0.53 21.72
CA ASP A 470 26.80 0.51 21.21
C ASP A 470 25.72 -0.18 20.39
N ASP A 471 24.46 0.16 20.65
CA ASP A 471 23.31 -0.58 20.11
C ASP A 471 22.20 0.37 19.63
N GLU A 472 21.42 -0.07 18.64
CA GLU A 472 20.10 0.47 18.32
C GLU A 472 19.04 -0.62 18.56
N ARG A 473 17.96 -0.27 19.25
CA ARG A 473 16.80 -1.14 19.51
C ARG A 473 15.53 -0.50 18.98
N TYR A 474 14.63 -1.33 18.48
CA TYR A 474 13.35 -0.89 17.93
C TYR A 474 12.20 -1.69 18.58
N VAL A 475 11.10 -1.01 18.89
CA VAL A 475 9.91 -1.61 19.46
C VAL A 475 8.70 -1.24 18.61
N TYR A 476 7.89 -2.22 18.25
CA TYR A 476 6.74 -2.09 17.36
C TYR A 476 5.42 -2.35 18.10
N ASP A 477 4.32 -1.80 17.61
CA ASP A 477 2.96 -2.15 18.05
C ASP A 477 2.47 -3.48 17.45
N GLY A 478 1.26 -3.89 17.81
CA GLY A 478 0.65 -5.12 17.32
C GLY A 478 0.49 -5.18 15.79
N GLN A 479 0.43 -4.02 15.13
CA GLN A 479 0.32 -3.87 13.68
C GLN A 479 1.68 -3.73 12.98
N GLY A 480 2.77 -3.82 13.74
CA GLY A 480 4.13 -3.75 13.23
C GLY A 480 4.64 -2.35 12.91
N GLN A 481 3.98 -1.30 13.40
CA GLN A 481 4.49 0.06 13.28
C GLN A 481 5.47 0.37 14.40
N ARG A 482 6.60 1.00 14.08
CA ARG A 482 7.64 1.36 15.04
C ARG A 482 7.13 2.44 15.99
N CYS A 483 7.05 2.12 17.28
CA CYS A 483 6.65 3.07 18.32
C CYS A 483 7.83 3.60 19.13
N ARG A 484 8.95 2.86 19.19
CA ARG A 484 10.18 3.30 19.89
C ARG A 484 11.43 3.00 19.08
N LYS A 485 12.41 3.91 19.16
CA LYS A 485 13.80 3.70 18.74
C LYS A 485 14.71 4.13 19.88
N ILE A 486 15.59 3.26 20.34
CA ILE A 486 16.50 3.51 21.45
C ILE A 486 17.92 3.28 20.95
N SER A 487 18.78 4.28 21.08
CA SER A 487 20.19 4.19 20.73
C SER A 487 21.04 4.33 21.99
N THR A 488 21.92 3.37 22.25
CA THR A 488 22.85 3.40 23.38
C THR A 488 24.28 3.47 22.88
N SER A 489 25.09 4.36 23.47
CA SER A 489 26.51 4.47 23.18
C SER A 489 27.36 4.58 24.44
N GLN A 490 28.57 4.04 24.43
CA GLN A 490 29.52 4.18 25.53
C GLN A 490 30.44 5.38 25.32
N ALA A 491 30.44 6.31 26.27
CA ALA A 491 31.35 7.46 26.25
C ALA A 491 31.81 7.82 27.67
N SER A 492 33.12 7.99 27.85
CA SER A 492 33.74 8.39 29.13
C SER A 492 33.33 7.53 30.34
N GLY A 493 33.18 6.21 30.14
CA GLY A 493 32.79 5.26 31.19
C GLY A 493 31.31 5.32 31.61
N ARG A 494 30.44 5.93 30.79
CA ARG A 494 28.99 6.00 30.99
C ARG A 494 28.27 5.53 29.72
N THR A 495 27.11 4.90 29.91
CA THR A 495 26.17 4.62 28.82
C THR A 495 25.29 5.84 28.58
N LEU A 496 25.37 6.39 27.37
CA LEU A 496 24.51 7.45 26.87
C LEU A 496 23.33 6.82 26.14
N THR A 497 22.11 7.13 26.55
CA THR A 497 20.88 6.62 25.93
C THR A 497 20.11 7.76 25.28
N ASN A 498 19.79 7.60 24.00
CA ASN A 498 18.86 8.45 23.27
C ASN A 498 17.60 7.63 22.95
N GLU A 499 16.43 8.24 22.99
CA GLU A 499 15.16 7.58 22.68
C GLU A 499 14.31 8.47 21.76
N VAL A 500 13.63 7.84 20.81
CA VAL A 500 12.58 8.45 20.00
C VAL A 500 11.29 7.65 20.20
N ARG A 501 10.21 8.34 20.56
CA ARG A 501 8.86 7.79 20.64
C ARG A 501 8.02 8.34 19.51
N TYR A 502 7.40 7.46 18.74
CA TYR A 502 6.56 7.82 17.60
C TYR A 502 5.09 7.73 18.03
N LEU A 503 4.36 8.84 17.87
CA LEU A 503 2.95 9.00 18.19
C LEU A 503 2.25 9.67 17.00
N PRO A 504 0.92 9.59 16.89
CA PRO A 504 0.21 10.26 15.81
C PRO A 504 0.46 11.78 15.84
N GLY A 505 1.08 12.30 14.77
CA GLY A 505 1.41 13.73 14.61
C GLY A 505 2.58 14.24 15.45
N LEU A 506 3.28 13.38 16.19
CA LEU A 506 4.33 13.79 17.13
C LEU A 506 5.44 12.75 17.28
N GLU A 507 6.69 13.22 17.28
CA GLU A 507 7.83 12.45 17.79
C GLU A 507 8.34 13.11 19.08
N ILE A 508 8.57 12.33 20.12
CA ILE A 508 9.24 12.79 21.34
C ILE A 508 10.66 12.23 21.32
N ARG A 509 11.65 13.12 21.25
CA ARG A 509 13.07 12.79 21.17
C ARG A 509 13.76 13.20 22.46
N THR A 510 14.36 12.24 23.15
CA THR A 510 15.15 12.49 24.36
C THR A 510 16.58 12.03 24.15
N THR A 511 17.53 12.78 24.70
CA THR A 511 18.95 12.47 24.59
C THR A 511 19.61 12.35 25.95
N ALA A 512 20.78 11.71 25.98
CA ALA A 512 21.52 11.47 27.21
C ALA A 512 22.02 12.75 27.91
N ASP A 513 22.17 13.85 27.17
CA ASP A 513 22.55 15.16 27.69
C ASP A 513 21.35 15.99 28.21
N GLY A 514 20.14 15.42 28.18
CA GLY A 514 18.94 16.02 28.75
C GLY A 514 18.15 16.91 27.78
N GLU A 515 18.41 16.81 26.47
CA GLU A 515 17.54 17.41 25.45
C GLU A 515 16.20 16.66 25.45
N ILE A 516 15.10 17.41 25.44
CA ILE A 516 13.75 16.90 25.23
C ILE A 516 13.14 17.74 24.12
N LEU A 517 13.01 17.12 22.94
CA LEU A 517 12.54 17.74 21.71
C LEU A 517 11.25 17.06 21.26
N HIS A 518 10.20 17.86 21.12
CA HIS A 518 8.96 17.51 20.46
C HIS A 518 9.07 17.90 18.99
N VAL A 519 8.99 16.91 18.09
CA VAL A 519 8.89 17.15 16.64
C VAL A 519 7.44 16.95 16.24
N VAL A 520 6.72 18.06 16.12
CA VAL A 520 5.34 18.03 15.61
C VAL A 520 5.42 17.76 14.11
N THR A 521 4.79 16.67 13.68
CA THR A 521 4.75 16.27 12.27
C THR A 521 3.39 16.66 11.72
N ALA A 522 3.37 17.67 10.85
CA ALA A 522 2.15 18.22 10.31
C ALA A 522 1.99 17.89 8.82
N GLN A 523 0.78 17.47 8.45
CA GLN A 523 0.41 17.30 7.05
C GLN A 523 0.08 18.65 6.44
N ALA A 524 0.64 18.92 5.26
CA ALA A 524 0.63 20.24 4.63
C ALA A 524 0.58 20.10 3.10
N GLY A 525 -0.42 19.38 2.58
CA GLY A 525 -0.54 19.14 1.14
C GLY A 525 0.57 18.20 0.62
N ARG A 526 1.24 18.60 -0.47
CA ARG A 526 2.40 17.86 -1.02
C ARG A 526 3.68 18.13 -0.26
N ASN A 527 3.77 19.22 0.49
CA ASN A 527 4.90 19.50 1.35
C ASN A 527 4.73 18.83 2.72
N SER A 528 5.85 18.42 3.32
CA SER A 528 5.87 17.95 4.71
C SER A 528 6.36 19.08 5.60
N VAL A 529 5.67 19.33 6.71
CA VAL A 529 6.08 20.36 7.68
C VAL A 529 6.39 19.72 9.02
N ARG A 530 7.56 20.07 9.56
CA ARG A 530 8.00 19.65 10.90
C ARG A 530 8.25 20.89 11.76
N VAL A 531 7.75 20.89 12.99
CA VAL A 531 8.01 21.95 13.96
C VAL A 531 8.82 21.40 15.12
N LEU A 532 9.97 22.02 15.37
CA LEU A 532 10.90 21.63 16.43
C LEU A 532 10.62 22.46 17.68
N HIS A 533 10.02 21.84 18.69
CA HIS A 533 9.72 22.44 19.99
C HIS A 533 10.55 21.77 21.08
N TRP A 534 11.50 22.50 21.66
CA TRP A 534 12.28 22.04 22.80
C TRP A 534 11.57 22.35 24.12
N GLU A 535 11.30 21.31 24.89
CA GLU A 535 10.94 21.42 26.30
C GLU A 535 12.20 21.66 27.16
N ALA A 536 13.30 20.99 26.81
CA ALA A 536 14.59 21.10 27.50
C ALA A 536 15.78 20.93 26.55
N GLY A 537 16.94 21.49 26.91
CA GLY A 537 18.21 21.28 26.19
C GLY A 537 18.31 21.93 24.81
N LYS A 538 17.49 22.94 24.51
CA LYS A 538 17.51 23.65 23.23
C LYS A 538 18.91 24.18 22.87
N PRO A 539 19.44 23.89 21.66
CA PRO A 539 20.67 24.52 21.19
C PRO A 539 20.56 26.05 21.13
N ASP A 540 21.62 26.76 21.51
CA ASP A 540 21.63 28.24 21.52
C ASP A 540 21.45 28.84 20.13
N SER A 541 21.93 28.14 19.10
CA SER A 541 21.93 28.61 17.70
C SER A 541 20.59 28.43 16.97
N ILE A 542 19.60 27.75 17.58
CA ILE A 542 18.30 27.51 16.98
C ILE A 542 17.23 28.17 17.85
N ALA A 543 16.31 28.92 17.23
CA ALA A 543 15.14 29.44 17.92
C ALA A 543 14.21 28.28 18.31
N ASN A 544 13.50 28.41 19.43
CA ASN A 544 12.46 27.43 19.74
C ASN A 544 11.34 27.53 18.70
N ASP A 545 10.55 26.47 18.57
CA ASP A 545 9.39 26.40 17.67
C ASP A 545 9.75 26.63 16.20
N GLN A 546 10.97 26.23 15.79
CA GLN A 546 11.42 26.36 14.41
C GLN A 546 10.55 25.50 13.49
N VAL A 547 9.95 26.13 12.48
CA VAL A 547 9.19 25.43 11.42
C VAL A 547 10.14 25.08 10.28
N ARG A 548 10.06 23.84 9.80
CA ARG A 548 10.85 23.32 8.68
C ARG A 548 9.90 22.79 7.61
N TYR A 549 9.84 23.50 6.50
CA TYR A 549 9.09 23.13 5.31
C TYR A 549 9.98 22.28 4.41
N SER A 550 9.58 21.04 4.13
CA SER A 550 10.28 20.14 3.22
C SER A 550 9.65 20.18 1.83
N LEU A 551 10.44 20.55 0.82
CA LEU A 551 10.05 20.47 -0.59
C LEU A 551 10.51 19.13 -1.18
N GLY A 552 9.56 18.39 -1.73
CA GLY A 552 9.76 17.05 -2.30
C GLY A 552 10.09 17.05 -3.78
N ASP A 553 10.76 15.99 -4.25
CA ASP A 553 10.70 15.60 -5.67
C ASP A 553 9.44 14.78 -5.98
N ARG A 554 9.31 14.25 -7.21
CA ARG A 554 8.20 13.37 -7.62
C ARG A 554 7.99 12.17 -6.68
N LEU A 555 9.06 11.64 -6.07
CA LEU A 555 9.00 10.48 -5.18
C LEU A 555 8.67 10.87 -3.73
N GLY A 556 8.57 12.17 -3.43
CA GLY A 556 8.44 12.68 -2.08
C GLY A 556 9.77 12.73 -1.31
N SER A 557 10.92 12.60 -2.00
CA SER A 557 12.23 12.74 -1.35
C SER A 557 12.47 14.19 -0.94
N SER A 558 12.91 14.43 0.30
CA SER A 558 13.15 15.78 0.84
C SER A 558 14.39 16.44 0.22
N THR A 559 14.18 17.23 -0.82
CA THR A 559 15.27 17.88 -1.58
C THR A 559 15.73 19.20 -0.98
N LEU A 560 14.81 19.98 -0.38
CA LEU A 560 15.08 21.25 0.28
C LEU A 560 14.34 21.32 1.61
N GLU A 561 14.97 21.90 2.62
CA GLU A 561 14.29 22.35 3.83
C GLU A 561 14.37 23.87 3.94
N LEU A 562 13.23 24.52 4.18
CA LEU A 562 13.10 25.97 4.34
C LEU A 562 12.58 26.30 5.74
N ASP A 563 13.00 27.44 6.28
CA ASP A 563 12.48 27.94 7.56
C ASP A 563 11.14 28.68 7.40
N GLN A 564 10.59 29.14 8.54
CA GLN A 564 9.35 29.93 8.58
C GLN A 564 9.40 31.27 7.83
N GLN A 565 10.59 31.76 7.43
CA GLN A 565 10.75 32.95 6.58
C GLN A 565 11.03 32.61 5.11
N GLY A 566 11.00 31.33 4.73
CA GLY A 566 11.35 30.87 3.37
C GLY A 566 12.86 30.80 3.13
N GLY A 567 13.69 30.97 4.15
CA GLY A 567 15.13 30.86 4.08
C GLY A 567 15.60 29.41 3.99
N LEU A 568 16.57 29.12 3.13
CA LEU A 568 17.11 27.77 2.94
C LEU A 568 17.86 27.28 4.18
N ILE A 569 17.42 26.16 4.75
CA ILE A 569 18.08 25.46 5.87
C ILE A 569 19.04 24.41 5.32
N SER A 570 18.53 23.51 4.47
CA SER A 570 19.31 22.39 3.92
C SER A 570 18.92 22.05 2.49
N GLN A 571 19.86 21.46 1.75
CA GLN A 571 19.67 20.91 0.42
C GLN A 571 20.25 19.50 0.37
N GLU A 572 19.54 18.57 -0.25
CA GLU A 572 19.98 17.19 -0.43
C GLU A 572 19.64 16.68 -1.83
N SER A 573 20.50 15.82 -2.38
CA SER A 573 20.23 15.10 -3.63
C SER A 573 20.63 13.65 -3.48
N TYR A 574 19.92 12.77 -4.18
CA TYR A 574 20.03 11.33 -4.02
C TYR A 574 20.53 10.68 -5.31
N TYR A 575 21.28 9.59 -5.18
CA TYR A 575 21.39 8.57 -6.21
C TYR A 575 20.02 7.92 -6.44
N PRO A 576 19.81 7.27 -7.60
CA PRO A 576 18.51 6.67 -7.93
C PRO A 576 17.98 5.72 -6.86
N PHE A 577 18.85 4.95 -6.20
CA PHE A 577 18.49 4.00 -5.14
C PHE A 577 18.60 4.58 -3.72
N GLY A 578 18.49 5.90 -3.56
CA GLY A 578 18.31 6.55 -2.25
C GLY A 578 19.56 6.82 -1.42
N GLY A 579 20.75 6.47 -1.91
CA GLY A 579 22.01 6.93 -1.30
C GLY A 579 22.17 8.44 -1.50
N THR A 580 22.68 9.17 -0.50
CA THR A 580 22.84 10.63 -0.61
C THR A 580 24.06 10.98 -1.47
N ALA A 581 23.81 11.61 -2.62
CA ALA A 581 24.85 12.07 -3.55
C ALA A 581 25.39 13.45 -3.16
N TRP A 582 24.56 14.30 -2.55
CA TRP A 582 24.92 15.65 -2.11
C TRP A 582 24.14 16.02 -0.86
N TRP A 583 24.81 16.67 0.11
CA TRP A 583 24.17 17.15 1.33
C TRP A 583 24.82 18.44 1.84
N ALA A 584 24.02 19.51 1.93
CA ALA A 584 24.45 20.82 2.37
C ALA A 584 23.47 21.43 3.36
N ALA A 585 23.96 22.24 4.30
CA ALA A 585 23.14 23.00 5.23
C ALA A 585 23.80 24.33 5.62
N ARG A 586 23.00 25.31 6.03
CA ARG A 586 23.52 26.59 6.55
C ARG A 586 24.19 26.47 7.93
N SER A 587 23.89 25.38 8.65
CA SER A 587 24.43 25.10 9.98
C SER A 587 24.56 23.60 10.21
N ALA A 588 25.71 23.18 10.73
CA ALA A 588 25.92 21.80 11.17
C ALA A 588 25.00 21.40 12.34
N VAL A 589 24.53 22.37 13.14
CA VAL A 589 23.58 22.10 14.23
C VAL A 589 22.20 21.82 13.65
N GLU A 590 21.71 22.67 12.73
CA GLU A 590 20.39 22.48 12.10
C GLU A 590 20.32 21.23 11.21
N ALA A 591 21.44 20.82 10.62
CA ALA A 591 21.53 19.62 9.78
C ALA A 591 21.22 18.33 10.55
N LYS A 592 21.49 18.28 11.85
CA LYS A 592 21.27 17.09 12.71
C LYS A 592 19.79 16.73 12.86
N TYR A 593 18.91 17.72 12.74
CA TYR A 593 17.47 17.54 12.95
C TYR A 593 16.71 17.12 11.68
N LYS A 594 17.41 16.93 10.54
CA LYS A 594 16.82 16.34 9.32
C LYS A 594 16.85 14.82 9.39
N THR A 595 15.70 14.21 9.68
CA THR A 595 15.54 12.76 9.86
C THR A 595 14.88 12.10 8.65
N VAL A 596 13.87 12.74 8.07
CA VAL A 596 13.18 12.29 6.84
C VAL A 596 13.94 12.75 5.60
N ARG A 597 14.20 11.83 4.67
CA ARG A 597 15.07 12.06 3.50
C ARG A 597 14.46 11.46 2.23
N TYR A 598 15.02 10.36 1.73
CA TYR A 598 14.58 9.71 0.49
C TYR A 598 13.17 9.10 0.61
N SER A 599 12.34 9.31 -0.41
CA SER A 599 10.94 8.83 -0.50
C SER A 599 10.09 9.12 0.74
N GLY A 600 10.34 10.24 1.42
CA GLY A 600 9.63 10.62 2.64
C GLY A 600 9.88 9.69 3.83
N LYS A 601 10.96 8.88 3.83
CA LYS A 601 11.28 7.92 4.89
C LYS A 601 12.38 8.42 5.83
N GLU A 602 12.29 8.02 7.09
CA GLU A 602 13.33 8.28 8.09
C GLU A 602 14.57 7.42 7.80
N ARG A 603 15.74 8.05 7.82
CA ARG A 603 17.03 7.38 7.76
C ARG A 603 17.62 7.27 9.16
N ASP A 604 17.81 6.04 9.64
CA ASP A 604 18.39 5.78 10.96
C ASP A 604 19.92 5.96 10.96
N THR A 605 20.53 5.94 12.15
CA THR A 605 21.99 6.10 12.32
C THR A 605 22.75 4.97 11.65
N SER A 606 22.17 3.76 11.63
CA SER A 606 22.66 2.59 10.87
C SER A 606 22.76 2.83 9.36
N GLY A 607 22.12 3.89 8.86
CA GLY A 607 22.00 4.22 7.45
C GLY A 607 20.76 3.64 6.77
N LEU A 608 20.09 2.69 7.42
CA LEU A 608 18.88 2.07 6.90
C LEU A 608 17.72 3.08 6.82
N TYR A 609 16.88 2.90 5.81
CA TYR A 609 15.59 3.59 5.76
C TYR A 609 14.49 2.70 6.34
N TYR A 610 13.72 3.24 7.26
CA TYR A 610 12.54 2.57 7.81
C TYR A 610 11.30 2.87 6.95
N TYR A 611 10.71 1.83 6.35
CA TYR A 611 9.55 1.96 5.46
C TYR A 611 8.22 1.60 6.12
N GLY A 612 8.22 1.09 7.35
CA GLY A 612 7.04 0.55 8.04
C GLY A 612 7.26 -0.92 8.40
N LEU A 613 7.17 -1.80 7.42
CA LEU A 613 7.26 -3.25 7.63
C LEU A 613 8.62 -3.85 7.25
N ARG A 614 9.45 -3.08 6.53
CA ARG A 614 10.81 -3.46 6.14
C ARG A 614 11.81 -2.34 6.34
N TYR A 615 13.08 -2.72 6.40
CA TYR A 615 14.22 -1.81 6.37
C TYR A 615 14.94 -1.92 5.02
N TYR A 616 15.25 -0.77 4.43
CA TYR A 616 15.91 -0.68 3.14
C TYR A 616 17.37 -0.22 3.31
N ALA A 617 18.30 -0.95 2.67
CA ALA A 617 19.72 -0.60 2.64
C ALA A 617 20.05 0.07 1.29
N PRO A 618 20.10 1.41 1.19
CA PRO A 618 20.32 2.11 -0.08
C PRO A 618 21.69 1.80 -0.70
N TRP A 619 22.71 1.53 0.12
CA TRP A 619 24.03 1.14 -0.36
C TRP A 619 24.11 -0.32 -0.82
N LEU A 620 23.12 -1.17 -0.51
CA LEU A 620 22.99 -2.52 -1.07
C LEU A 620 21.97 -2.55 -2.22
N GLN A 621 21.10 -1.54 -2.31
CA GLN A 621 20.01 -1.41 -3.28
C GLN A 621 18.96 -2.52 -3.15
N ARG A 622 18.69 -2.95 -1.91
CA ARG A 622 17.74 -4.01 -1.60
C ARG A 622 17.21 -3.92 -0.18
N TRP A 623 16.10 -4.62 0.05
CA TRP A 623 15.58 -4.87 1.38
C TRP A 623 16.53 -5.81 2.15
N ILE A 624 16.62 -5.65 3.47
CA ILE A 624 17.45 -6.53 4.32
C ILE A 624 16.68 -7.73 4.88
N ASN A 625 15.36 -7.75 4.66
CA ASN A 625 14.47 -8.86 4.99
C ASN A 625 13.48 -9.09 3.84
N PRO A 626 12.95 -10.32 3.68
CA PRO A 626 12.03 -10.65 2.60
C PRO A 626 10.73 -9.86 2.72
N ASP A 627 10.03 -9.68 1.60
CA ASP A 627 8.68 -9.13 1.58
C ASP A 627 7.73 -9.91 2.50
N PRO A 628 7.15 -9.26 3.54
CA PRO A 628 6.20 -9.93 4.43
C PRO A 628 4.89 -10.30 3.72
N ALA A 629 4.56 -9.67 2.59
CA ALA A 629 3.38 -10.01 1.80
C ALA A 629 3.63 -11.17 0.80
N GLY A 630 4.88 -11.63 0.64
CA GLY A 630 5.20 -12.79 -0.21
C GLY A 630 5.51 -12.40 -1.66
N ASP A 631 5.11 -13.23 -2.63
CA ASP A 631 5.46 -13.07 -4.05
C ASP A 631 4.59 -12.07 -4.83
N VAL A 632 3.87 -11.21 -4.12
CA VAL A 632 3.12 -10.03 -4.58
C VAL A 632 3.85 -9.26 -5.70
N ASP A 633 5.11 -8.92 -5.43
CA ASP A 633 5.97 -8.13 -6.31
C ASP A 633 6.86 -8.98 -7.22
N GLY A 634 6.50 -10.25 -7.35
CA GLY A 634 7.25 -11.29 -8.00
C GLY A 634 8.11 -12.10 -7.05
N LEU A 635 8.74 -13.12 -7.61
CA LEU A 635 9.42 -14.19 -6.86
C LEU A 635 10.75 -13.79 -6.20
N ASN A 636 11.15 -12.52 -6.29
CA ASN A 636 12.35 -12.00 -5.64
C ASN A 636 11.95 -11.09 -4.47
N LEU A 637 12.00 -11.64 -3.27
CA LEU A 637 11.47 -11.00 -2.07
C LEU A 637 12.35 -9.86 -1.52
N TYR A 638 13.54 -9.63 -2.10
CA TYR A 638 14.48 -8.58 -1.68
C TYR A 638 14.56 -7.42 -2.68
N ARG A 639 13.87 -7.53 -3.82
CA ARG A 639 13.97 -6.56 -4.92
C ARG A 639 13.33 -5.23 -4.52
N MET A 640 14.08 -4.15 -4.65
CA MET A 640 13.55 -2.80 -4.41
C MET A 640 12.80 -2.30 -5.64
N VAL A 641 11.50 -2.05 -5.50
CA VAL A 641 10.64 -1.33 -6.47
C VAL A 641 10.88 -1.73 -7.94
N ARG A 642 10.96 -3.04 -8.19
CA ARG A 642 11.16 -3.63 -9.53
C ARG A 642 12.45 -3.19 -10.24
N ASN A 643 13.45 -2.70 -9.49
CA ASN A 643 14.67 -2.06 -9.98
C ASN A 643 14.43 -0.78 -10.80
N ASN A 644 13.31 -0.08 -10.56
CA ASN A 644 12.99 1.20 -11.17
C ASN A 644 12.58 2.24 -10.10
N PRO A 645 13.55 2.74 -9.32
CA PRO A 645 13.28 3.60 -8.16
C PRO A 645 12.89 5.04 -8.51
N LEU A 646 12.84 5.39 -9.81
CA LEU A 646 12.48 6.72 -10.29
C LEU A 646 10.99 6.83 -10.66
N VAL A 647 10.30 5.69 -10.75
CA VAL A 647 8.87 5.62 -11.07
C VAL A 647 8.07 5.13 -9.87
N TYR A 648 8.56 4.09 -9.21
CA TYR A 648 7.81 3.39 -8.17
C TYR A 648 8.29 3.77 -6.77
N VAL A 649 7.34 3.97 -5.85
CA VAL A 649 7.58 4.20 -4.43
C VAL A 649 6.88 3.09 -3.65
N ASP A 650 7.61 2.45 -2.73
CA ASP A 650 7.00 1.56 -1.75
C ASP A 650 6.59 2.39 -0.52
N ALA A 651 5.29 2.46 -0.22
CA ALA A 651 4.78 3.32 0.85
C ALA A 651 4.94 2.69 2.24
N LYS A 652 4.90 1.36 2.37
CA LYS A 652 4.87 0.66 3.67
C LYS A 652 5.93 -0.45 3.82
N GLY A 653 6.69 -0.73 2.76
CA GLY A 653 7.50 -1.94 2.65
C GLY A 653 6.67 -3.16 2.20
N GLN A 654 5.55 -2.95 1.52
CA GLN A 654 4.63 -3.94 0.93
C GLN A 654 3.96 -3.27 -0.28
N GLN A 655 4.19 -3.74 -1.52
CA GLN A 655 3.46 -3.16 -2.66
C GLN A 655 2.11 -3.89 -2.89
N PRO A 656 1.13 -3.28 -3.59
CA PRO A 656 -0.13 -3.92 -4.00
C PRO A 656 0.05 -4.93 -5.16
N GLU A 657 -0.76 -6.01 -5.22
CA GLU A 657 -0.64 -7.06 -6.26
C GLU A 657 -1.68 -7.00 -7.40
N PRO A 658 -1.38 -7.57 -8.59
CA PRO A 658 -2.35 -7.75 -9.67
C PRO A 658 -3.51 -8.69 -9.32
N VAL A 659 -4.75 -8.19 -9.40
CA VAL A 659 -5.98 -8.99 -9.34
C VAL A 659 -5.99 -10.03 -10.48
N PRO A 660 -6.48 -11.27 -10.25
CA PRO A 660 -6.54 -12.31 -11.28
C PRO A 660 -7.18 -11.85 -12.59
N LYS A 661 -6.56 -12.19 -13.74
CA LYS A 661 -7.05 -11.80 -15.07
C LYS A 661 -8.20 -12.66 -15.58
N THR A 662 -9.26 -12.78 -14.78
CA THR A 662 -10.50 -13.45 -15.15
C THR A 662 -11.66 -12.48 -14.93
N ILE A 663 -12.55 -12.38 -15.93
CA ILE A 663 -13.80 -11.63 -15.82
C ILE A 663 -14.93 -12.65 -15.68
N HIS A 664 -15.71 -12.53 -14.62
CA HIS A 664 -16.83 -13.37 -14.27
C HIS A 664 -18.12 -12.63 -14.56
N GLN A 665 -18.89 -13.12 -15.53
CA GLN A 665 -20.26 -12.69 -15.78
C GLN A 665 -21.20 -13.84 -15.42
N ILE A 666 -22.39 -13.54 -14.92
CA ILE A 666 -23.34 -14.55 -14.44
C ILE A 666 -24.69 -14.35 -15.12
N TRP A 667 -25.26 -15.44 -15.64
CA TRP A 667 -26.63 -15.48 -16.14
C TRP A 667 -27.44 -16.56 -15.43
N ILE A 668 -28.54 -16.15 -14.80
CA ILE A 668 -29.49 -17.06 -14.13
C ILE A 668 -30.85 -16.90 -14.80
N GLY A 669 -31.46 -18.01 -15.20
CA GLY A 669 -32.87 -18.06 -15.62
C GLY A 669 -33.10 -18.54 -17.05
N GLU A 670 -34.34 -18.37 -17.53
CA GLU A 670 -34.84 -19.04 -18.74
C GLU A 670 -35.14 -18.09 -19.91
N ASN A 671 -34.83 -16.79 -19.79
CA ASN A 671 -35.10 -15.80 -20.82
C ASN A 671 -34.00 -15.78 -21.90
N ARG A 672 -34.09 -16.72 -22.83
CA ARG A 672 -33.18 -16.84 -23.98
C ARG A 672 -32.99 -15.54 -24.75
N ASP A 673 -34.08 -14.85 -25.07
CA ASP A 673 -34.01 -13.67 -25.95
C ASP A 673 -33.32 -12.49 -25.24
N ALA A 674 -33.47 -12.38 -23.91
CA ALA A 674 -32.73 -11.40 -23.12
C ALA A 674 -31.22 -11.69 -23.08
N LEU A 675 -30.80 -12.95 -22.88
CA LEU A 675 -29.38 -13.30 -22.98
C LEU A 675 -28.85 -13.06 -24.40
N LYS A 676 -29.64 -13.41 -25.42
CA LYS A 676 -29.27 -13.18 -26.83
C LYS A 676 -29.02 -11.70 -27.12
N ALA A 677 -29.78 -10.80 -26.49
CA ALA A 677 -29.57 -9.36 -26.61
C ALA A 677 -28.21 -8.91 -26.04
N GLN A 678 -27.67 -9.63 -25.05
CA GLN A 678 -26.39 -9.31 -24.41
C GLN A 678 -25.17 -9.95 -25.08
N VAL A 679 -25.33 -10.83 -26.07
CA VAL A 679 -24.21 -11.49 -26.77
C VAL A 679 -23.20 -10.48 -27.33
N SER A 680 -23.68 -9.36 -27.87
CA SER A 680 -22.78 -8.31 -28.38
C SER A 680 -21.95 -7.67 -27.27
N ASN A 681 -22.53 -7.44 -26.09
CA ASN A 681 -21.85 -6.85 -24.94
C ASN A 681 -20.83 -7.83 -24.36
N ILE A 682 -21.22 -9.09 -24.15
CA ILE A 682 -20.32 -10.15 -23.68
C ILE A 682 -19.13 -10.34 -24.64
N ASN A 683 -19.39 -10.34 -25.95
CA ASN A 683 -18.31 -10.41 -26.94
C ASN A 683 -17.42 -9.17 -26.95
N ARG A 684 -18.00 -7.99 -26.70
CA ARG A 684 -17.25 -6.74 -26.57
C ARG A 684 -16.33 -6.78 -25.34
N THR A 685 -16.76 -7.36 -24.22
CA THR A 685 -15.90 -7.63 -23.05
C THR A 685 -14.66 -8.43 -23.45
N VAL A 686 -14.83 -9.51 -24.22
CA VAL A 686 -13.70 -10.32 -24.71
C VAL A 686 -12.77 -9.53 -25.64
N GLU A 687 -13.34 -8.68 -26.51
CA GLU A 687 -12.57 -7.87 -27.44
C GLU A 687 -11.78 -6.77 -26.75
N MET A 688 -12.36 -6.10 -25.76
CA MET A 688 -11.75 -4.96 -25.08
C MET A 688 -10.84 -5.38 -23.92
N ALA A 689 -11.02 -6.58 -23.37
CA ALA A 689 -10.17 -7.16 -22.33
C ALA A 689 -9.37 -8.37 -22.87
N TRP A 690 -8.65 -8.19 -23.99
CA TRP A 690 -7.97 -9.28 -24.71
C TRP A 690 -6.94 -10.06 -23.89
N GLY A 691 -6.46 -9.52 -22.76
CA GLY A 691 -5.57 -10.20 -21.81
C GLY A 691 -6.28 -10.95 -20.67
N TYR A 692 -7.62 -10.93 -20.63
CA TYR A 692 -8.44 -11.54 -19.58
C TYR A 692 -9.20 -12.76 -20.10
N LYS A 693 -9.37 -13.77 -19.25
CA LYS A 693 -10.29 -14.88 -19.51
C LYS A 693 -11.70 -14.46 -19.13
N VAL A 694 -12.60 -14.27 -20.10
CA VAL A 694 -14.00 -13.96 -19.83
C VAL A 694 -14.81 -15.24 -19.69
N LYS A 695 -15.47 -15.42 -18.55
CA LYS A 695 -16.31 -16.57 -18.22
C LYS A 695 -17.76 -16.13 -18.01
N LEU A 696 -18.67 -16.72 -18.75
CA LEU A 696 -20.11 -16.60 -18.54
C LEU A 696 -20.61 -17.81 -17.75
N HIS A 697 -20.88 -17.64 -16.47
CA HIS A 697 -21.46 -18.65 -15.60
C HIS A 697 -22.96 -18.74 -15.85
N LEU A 698 -23.43 -19.90 -16.32
CA LEU A 698 -24.81 -20.10 -16.76
C LEU A 698 -25.55 -21.07 -15.83
N GLU A 699 -26.64 -20.61 -15.22
CA GLU A 699 -27.61 -21.47 -14.53
C GLU A 699 -28.96 -21.45 -15.26
N THR A 700 -29.35 -22.61 -15.80
CA THR A 700 -30.62 -22.83 -16.49
C THR A 700 -31.09 -24.27 -16.30
N SER A 701 -32.41 -24.46 -16.25
CA SER A 701 -33.07 -25.76 -16.31
C SER A 701 -33.28 -26.27 -17.74
N ARG A 702 -32.99 -25.44 -18.75
CA ARG A 702 -33.18 -25.70 -20.18
C ARG A 702 -31.90 -25.40 -21.01
N PRO A 703 -30.79 -26.12 -20.76
CA PRO A 703 -29.50 -25.87 -21.41
C PRO A 703 -29.54 -26.01 -22.94
N ASP A 704 -30.48 -26.79 -23.48
CA ASP A 704 -30.69 -27.00 -24.91
C ASP A 704 -31.01 -25.70 -25.67
N ILE A 705 -31.76 -24.78 -25.08
CA ILE A 705 -32.14 -23.51 -25.72
C ILE A 705 -31.02 -22.49 -25.77
N TYR A 706 -30.04 -22.61 -24.88
CA TYR A 706 -28.89 -21.74 -24.80
C TYR A 706 -27.71 -22.21 -25.64
N SER A 707 -27.67 -23.49 -26.04
CA SER A 707 -26.64 -24.07 -26.91
C SER A 707 -26.52 -23.39 -28.29
N GLU A 708 -27.58 -22.74 -28.76
CA GLU A 708 -27.54 -21.94 -29.99
C GLU A 708 -26.88 -20.57 -29.77
N ILE A 709 -27.05 -19.97 -28.59
CA ILE A 709 -26.43 -18.67 -28.23
C ILE A 709 -24.94 -18.86 -27.97
N GLU A 710 -24.55 -19.97 -27.35
CA GLU A 710 -23.15 -20.31 -27.04
C GLU A 710 -22.24 -20.26 -28.27
N LYS A 711 -22.77 -20.58 -29.46
CA LYS A 711 -22.01 -20.51 -30.73
C LYS A 711 -21.65 -19.10 -31.14
N ASP A 712 -22.45 -18.12 -30.70
CA ASP A 712 -22.25 -16.70 -31.01
C ASP A 712 -21.41 -16.00 -29.93
N LEU A 713 -21.12 -16.66 -28.80
CA LEU A 713 -20.31 -16.13 -27.70
C LEU A 713 -18.82 -16.39 -27.89
N LYS A 714 -18.00 -15.38 -27.56
CA LYS A 714 -16.53 -15.46 -27.52
C LYS A 714 -16.01 -15.79 -26.12
N SER A 715 -16.83 -15.65 -25.09
CA SER A 715 -16.53 -16.00 -23.70
C SER A 715 -16.60 -17.52 -23.48
N GLU A 716 -15.89 -18.02 -22.47
CA GLU A 716 -16.07 -19.39 -21.98
C GLU A 716 -17.40 -19.52 -21.24
N VAL A 717 -18.31 -20.39 -21.69
CA VAL A 717 -19.55 -20.68 -20.96
C VAL A 717 -19.31 -21.77 -19.92
N VAL A 718 -19.66 -21.49 -18.66
CA VAL A 718 -19.43 -22.38 -17.51
C VAL A 718 -20.78 -22.74 -16.87
N PRO A 719 -21.24 -23.99 -16.96
CA PRO A 719 -22.46 -24.41 -16.28
C PRO A 719 -22.33 -24.37 -14.75
N LEU A 720 -23.16 -23.57 -14.08
CA LEU A 720 -23.09 -23.38 -12.62
C LEU A 720 -23.37 -24.66 -11.83
N ALA A 721 -24.39 -25.42 -12.23
CA ALA A 721 -24.82 -26.64 -11.54
C ALA A 721 -23.72 -27.72 -11.42
N GLY A 722 -22.74 -27.70 -12.33
CA GLY A 722 -21.61 -28.64 -12.35
C GLY A 722 -20.31 -28.07 -11.76
N SER A 723 -20.31 -26.83 -11.27
CA SER A 723 -19.09 -26.16 -10.79
C SER A 723 -18.88 -26.35 -9.28
N ASP A 724 -17.63 -26.60 -8.89
CA ASP A 724 -17.27 -26.84 -7.48
C ASP A 724 -17.51 -25.62 -6.59
N PHE A 725 -17.26 -24.41 -7.12
CA PHE A 725 -17.47 -23.18 -6.36
C PHE A 725 -18.96 -22.94 -6.06
N PHE A 726 -19.85 -23.31 -6.99
CA PHE A 726 -21.29 -23.21 -6.77
C PHE A 726 -21.80 -24.28 -5.80
N GLN A 727 -21.17 -25.46 -5.72
CA GLN A 727 -21.51 -26.41 -4.66
C GLN A 727 -21.09 -25.87 -3.28
N ARG A 728 -19.89 -25.28 -3.16
CA ARG A 728 -19.46 -24.60 -1.93
C ARG A 728 -20.36 -23.42 -1.57
N PHE A 729 -20.88 -22.71 -2.57
CA PHE A 729 -21.84 -21.64 -2.36
C PHE A 729 -23.12 -22.14 -1.67
N LYS A 730 -23.62 -23.33 -2.04
CA LYS A 730 -24.81 -23.94 -1.41
C LYS A 730 -24.64 -24.23 0.08
N GLU A 731 -23.40 -24.34 0.53
CA GLU A 731 -23.04 -24.57 1.92
C GLU A 731 -22.96 -23.26 2.72
N GLN A 732 -22.93 -22.09 2.05
CA GLN A 732 -22.85 -20.79 2.69
C GLN A 732 -24.19 -20.39 3.33
N PRO A 733 -24.18 -19.72 4.50
CA PRO A 733 -25.42 -19.26 5.14
C PRO A 733 -26.27 -18.32 4.26
N LEU A 734 -25.61 -17.52 3.41
CA LEU A 734 -26.29 -16.60 2.49
C LEU A 734 -27.00 -17.31 1.33
N TYR A 735 -26.73 -18.59 1.08
CA TYR A 735 -27.41 -19.38 0.06
C TYR A 735 -28.93 -19.40 0.23
N VAL A 736 -29.43 -19.27 1.46
CA VAL A 736 -30.87 -19.20 1.71
C VAL A 736 -31.50 -18.01 1.00
N ALA A 737 -30.83 -16.85 0.97
CA ALA A 737 -31.28 -15.68 0.24
C ALA A 737 -31.21 -15.90 -1.28
N TYR A 738 -30.15 -16.57 -1.76
CA TYR A 738 -30.04 -16.98 -3.16
C TYR A 738 -31.21 -17.85 -3.61
N GLU A 739 -31.52 -18.92 -2.86
CA GLU A 739 -32.65 -19.78 -3.20
C GLU A 739 -33.97 -19.02 -3.14
N ASP A 740 -34.16 -18.13 -2.17
CA ASP A 740 -35.38 -17.32 -2.07
C ASP A 740 -35.58 -16.45 -3.33
N PHE A 741 -34.55 -15.72 -3.76
CA PHE A 741 -34.61 -14.89 -4.97
C PHE A 741 -34.75 -15.73 -6.25
N ARG A 742 -34.14 -16.92 -6.28
CA ARG A 742 -34.19 -17.85 -7.41
C ARG A 742 -35.56 -18.54 -7.54
N LYS A 743 -36.28 -18.75 -6.45
CA LYS A 743 -37.56 -19.46 -6.39
C LYS A 743 -38.64 -18.69 -7.16
N ASN A 744 -39.62 -19.42 -7.71
CA ASN A 744 -40.74 -18.87 -8.50
C ASN A 744 -40.39 -18.10 -9.78
N ASN A 745 -39.12 -18.10 -10.24
CA ASN A 745 -38.65 -17.48 -11.49
C ASN A 745 -38.83 -15.96 -11.56
N GLN A 746 -38.68 -15.23 -10.44
CA GLN A 746 -39.09 -13.82 -10.39
C GLN A 746 -37.98 -12.82 -10.07
N ASN A 747 -36.87 -13.20 -9.42
CA ASN A 747 -35.84 -12.25 -8.96
C ASN A 747 -34.40 -12.67 -9.30
N TYR A 748 -34.14 -13.06 -10.55
CA TYR A 748 -32.83 -13.57 -10.97
C TYR A 748 -31.67 -12.59 -10.78
N ALA A 749 -31.90 -11.28 -10.98
CA ALA A 749 -30.86 -10.27 -10.76
C ALA A 749 -30.36 -10.27 -9.30
N PHE A 750 -31.27 -10.35 -8.32
CA PHE A 750 -30.90 -10.43 -6.91
C PHE A 750 -30.26 -11.77 -6.54
N ALA A 751 -30.61 -12.86 -7.22
CA ALA A 751 -29.87 -14.12 -7.07
C ALA A 751 -28.42 -13.98 -7.58
N VAL A 752 -28.21 -13.26 -8.68
CA VAL A 752 -26.86 -12.92 -9.17
C VAL A 752 -26.12 -12.04 -8.15
N ASP A 753 -26.78 -11.04 -7.57
CA ASP A 753 -26.19 -10.14 -6.55
C ASP A 753 -25.63 -10.91 -5.35
N VAL A 754 -26.29 -12.00 -4.94
CA VAL A 754 -25.78 -12.87 -3.88
C VAL A 754 -24.58 -13.68 -4.37
N LEU A 755 -24.70 -14.32 -5.53
CA LEU A 755 -23.71 -15.26 -6.05
C LEU A 755 -22.39 -14.57 -6.46
N ARG A 756 -22.42 -13.32 -6.94
CA ARG A 756 -21.23 -12.61 -7.41
C ARG A 756 -20.18 -12.39 -6.32
N MET A 757 -20.61 -12.10 -5.08
CA MET A 757 -19.71 -11.91 -3.93
C MET A 757 -18.93 -13.19 -3.66
N HIS A 758 -19.64 -14.32 -3.59
CA HIS A 758 -19.03 -15.63 -3.43
C HIS A 758 -18.14 -16.01 -4.62
N THR A 759 -18.54 -15.66 -5.83
CA THR A 759 -17.77 -15.96 -7.05
C THR A 759 -16.40 -15.28 -7.03
N VAL A 760 -16.35 -13.97 -6.74
CA VAL A 760 -15.07 -13.25 -6.66
C VAL A 760 -14.30 -13.63 -5.41
N HIS A 761 -14.95 -13.86 -4.27
CA HIS A 761 -14.28 -14.35 -3.07
C HIS A 761 -13.59 -15.70 -3.32
N GLU A 762 -14.22 -16.64 -4.03
CA GLU A 762 -13.64 -17.96 -4.31
C GLU A 762 -12.61 -17.95 -5.45
N LEU A 763 -12.87 -17.18 -6.50
CA LEU A 763 -12.11 -17.29 -7.76
C LEU A 763 -11.15 -16.11 -7.99
N GLY A 764 -11.32 -15.01 -7.27
CA GLY A 764 -10.69 -13.72 -7.54
C GLY A 764 -11.08 -13.14 -8.89
N GLY A 765 -10.49 -12.02 -9.26
CA GLY A 765 -10.71 -11.42 -10.57
C GLY A 765 -11.77 -10.32 -10.55
N ILE A 766 -12.37 -10.06 -11.70
CA ILE A 766 -13.38 -9.02 -11.91
C ILE A 766 -14.74 -9.71 -12.02
N TYR A 767 -15.71 -9.35 -11.19
CA TYR A 767 -17.12 -9.56 -11.53
C TYR A 767 -17.60 -8.42 -12.41
N SER A 768 -18.42 -8.73 -13.42
CA SER A 768 -19.07 -7.74 -14.25
C SER A 768 -20.45 -8.23 -14.71
N ASP A 769 -21.44 -7.35 -14.67
CA ASP A 769 -22.77 -7.65 -15.18
C ASP A 769 -22.72 -7.96 -16.69
N VAL A 770 -23.67 -8.75 -17.19
CA VAL A 770 -23.69 -9.18 -18.61
C VAL A 770 -24.03 -8.04 -19.57
N ASP A 771 -24.67 -7.00 -19.08
CA ASP A 771 -25.11 -5.82 -19.81
C ASP A 771 -24.22 -4.59 -19.61
N ASP A 772 -23.20 -4.70 -18.75
CA ASP A 772 -22.11 -3.73 -18.66
C ASP A 772 -21.25 -3.78 -19.92
N VAL A 773 -20.84 -2.60 -20.40
CA VAL A 773 -20.15 -2.45 -21.68
C VAL A 773 -18.71 -2.05 -21.44
N TYR A 774 -17.78 -2.92 -21.84
CA TYR A 774 -16.37 -2.54 -21.94
C TYR A 774 -16.19 -1.67 -23.18
N THR A 775 -15.62 -0.49 -22.98
CA THR A 775 -15.52 0.54 -24.03
C THR A 775 -14.07 0.67 -24.53
N GLY A 776 -13.88 1.33 -25.67
CA GLY A 776 -12.57 1.46 -26.33
C GLY A 776 -12.32 2.90 -26.79
N ALA A 777 -11.23 3.14 -27.53
CA ALA A 777 -10.81 4.48 -28.00
C ALA A 777 -11.83 5.20 -28.92
N ASP A 778 -12.94 4.54 -29.25
CA ASP A 778 -14.11 5.02 -29.95
C ASP A 778 -15.13 5.78 -29.08
N THR A 779 -14.94 5.78 -27.75
CA THR A 779 -15.68 6.64 -26.80
C THR A 779 -14.74 7.68 -26.21
N GLU A 780 -15.10 8.97 -26.30
CA GLU A 780 -14.43 10.03 -25.54
C GLU A 780 -14.44 9.62 -24.06
N ASP A 781 -13.24 9.53 -23.45
CA ASP A 781 -12.98 9.34 -22.00
C ASP A 781 -12.86 7.90 -21.43
N MET A 782 -12.86 6.83 -22.24
CA MET A 782 -12.60 5.46 -21.74
C MET A 782 -11.60 4.68 -22.62
N THR A 783 -10.89 3.71 -22.03
CA THR A 783 -9.86 2.90 -22.72
C THR A 783 -10.19 1.41 -22.65
N PRO A 784 -9.72 0.59 -23.61
CA PRO A 784 -9.82 -0.86 -23.46
C PRO A 784 -8.99 -1.33 -22.25
N LEU A 785 -9.55 -2.21 -21.41
CA LEU A 785 -8.80 -2.86 -20.31
C LEU A 785 -7.57 -3.61 -20.84
N GLY A 786 -7.71 -4.23 -22.00
CA GLY A 786 -6.66 -4.90 -22.71
C GLY A 786 -5.99 -6.01 -21.90
N ASP A 787 -4.68 -5.93 -21.79
CA ASP A 787 -3.83 -6.77 -20.94
C ASP A 787 -3.29 -6.03 -19.72
N GLN A 788 -3.89 -4.88 -19.35
CA GLN A 788 -3.53 -4.16 -18.14
C GLN A 788 -3.78 -5.02 -16.89
N SER A 789 -3.06 -4.73 -15.80
CA SER A 789 -3.26 -5.39 -14.51
C SER A 789 -3.89 -4.39 -13.55
N LEU A 790 -5.02 -4.76 -12.94
CA LEU A 790 -5.58 -4.01 -11.82
C LEU A 790 -4.84 -4.38 -10.55
N LEU A 791 -4.33 -3.40 -9.79
CA LEU A 791 -3.57 -3.65 -8.58
C LEU A 791 -4.44 -3.44 -7.34
N ALA A 792 -4.46 -4.40 -6.43
CA ALA A 792 -5.17 -4.36 -5.17
C ALA A 792 -4.32 -4.98 -4.05
N GLU A 793 -4.44 -4.46 -2.82
CA GLU A 793 -4.02 -5.16 -1.61
C GLU A 793 -4.90 -6.42 -1.39
N GLN A 794 -4.42 -7.41 -0.64
CA GLN A 794 -5.07 -8.73 -0.49
C GLN A 794 -6.56 -8.65 -0.05
N ASN A 795 -6.94 -7.63 0.72
CA ASN A 795 -8.30 -7.42 1.22
C ASN A 795 -8.99 -6.19 0.63
N GLU A 796 -8.46 -5.61 -0.44
CA GLU A 796 -9.00 -4.42 -1.10
C GLU A 796 -10.01 -4.84 -2.19
N VAL A 797 -11.12 -4.09 -2.31
CA VAL A 797 -12.09 -4.24 -3.42
C VAL A 797 -11.98 -3.02 -4.32
N LEU A 798 -11.69 -3.26 -5.59
CA LEU A 798 -11.72 -2.26 -6.64
C LEU A 798 -13.12 -2.19 -7.24
N THR A 799 -13.64 -1.01 -7.52
CA THR A 799 -15.05 -0.84 -7.93
C THR A 799 -15.19 0.09 -9.12
N LEU A 800 -16.43 0.40 -9.49
CA LEU A 800 -16.79 1.48 -10.41
C LEU A 800 -17.07 2.78 -9.65
N ASN A 801 -17.25 3.87 -10.40
CA ASN A 801 -17.82 5.10 -9.85
C ASN A 801 -19.18 4.79 -9.16
N PRO A 802 -19.49 5.45 -8.03
CA PRO A 802 -20.73 5.23 -7.31
C PRO A 802 -21.97 5.40 -8.19
N VAL A 803 -23.00 4.61 -7.89
CA VAL A 803 -24.26 4.58 -8.63
C VAL A 803 -25.36 5.31 -7.86
N HIS A 804 -26.14 6.12 -8.57
CA HIS A 804 -27.35 6.72 -8.04
C HIS A 804 -28.45 5.67 -7.89
N VAL A 805 -29.09 5.60 -6.72
CA VAL A 805 -30.19 4.68 -6.46
C VAL A 805 -31.55 5.32 -6.80
N PRO A 806 -32.39 4.68 -7.62
CA PRO A 806 -33.58 5.33 -8.20
C PRO A 806 -34.74 5.60 -7.23
N TRP A 807 -34.71 5.02 -6.03
CA TRP A 807 -35.72 5.20 -4.98
C TRP A 807 -35.40 6.36 -4.02
N GLU A 808 -34.26 7.02 -4.23
CA GLU A 808 -33.91 8.27 -3.57
C GLU A 808 -34.04 9.41 -4.56
N SER A 809 -34.30 10.60 -4.03
CA SER A 809 -34.32 11.82 -4.83
C SER A 809 -32.94 12.04 -5.45
N GLU A 810 -32.90 12.40 -6.75
CA GLU A 810 -31.70 12.89 -7.47
C GLU A 810 -31.10 14.18 -6.88
N TYR A 811 -31.55 14.60 -5.68
CA TYR A 811 -31.08 15.73 -4.90
C TYR A 811 -30.64 15.34 -3.47
N SER A 812 -30.49 14.04 -3.19
CA SER A 812 -30.11 13.52 -1.87
C SER A 812 -28.67 12.98 -1.87
N VAL A 813 -27.81 13.49 -1.00
CA VAL A 813 -26.42 12.99 -0.81
C VAL A 813 -26.36 11.49 -0.50
N ASP A 814 -27.37 10.94 0.16
CA ASP A 814 -27.45 9.51 0.49
C ASP A 814 -27.88 8.63 -0.71
N SER A 815 -28.19 9.23 -1.86
CA SER A 815 -28.65 8.52 -3.06
C SER A 815 -27.53 7.84 -3.84
N PHE A 816 -26.26 8.18 -3.62
CA PHE A 816 -25.15 7.48 -4.28
C PHE A 816 -24.59 6.40 -3.38
N MET A 817 -24.46 5.19 -3.92
CA MET A 817 -23.94 4.03 -3.23
C MET A 817 -22.84 3.38 -4.05
N VAL A 818 -22.01 2.56 -3.41
CA VAL A 818 -20.97 1.79 -4.11
C VAL A 818 -21.60 1.00 -5.23
N ASN A 819 -21.08 1.23 -6.43
CA ASN A 819 -21.50 0.50 -7.60
C ASN A 819 -20.97 -0.92 -7.52
N ASN A 820 -21.90 -1.86 -7.60
CA ASN A 820 -21.67 -3.29 -7.48
C ASN A 820 -21.98 -4.05 -8.77
N SER A 821 -22.29 -3.35 -9.87
CA SER A 821 -22.47 -3.96 -11.21
C SER A 821 -21.17 -4.57 -11.73
N SER A 822 -20.03 -3.96 -11.39
CA SER A 822 -18.72 -4.55 -11.58
C SER A 822 -17.78 -4.20 -10.41
N PHE A 823 -17.00 -5.18 -9.95
CA PHE A 823 -15.98 -4.99 -8.92
C PHE A 823 -14.88 -6.05 -9.07
N ALA A 824 -13.69 -5.78 -8.53
CA ALA A 824 -12.53 -6.66 -8.63
C ALA A 824 -11.87 -6.86 -7.26
N ALA A 825 -11.43 -8.08 -6.97
CA ALA A 825 -10.69 -8.38 -5.75
C ALA A 825 -9.85 -9.66 -5.91
N HIS A 826 -8.92 -9.85 -4.99
CA HIS A 826 -8.20 -11.11 -4.86
C HIS A 826 -9.11 -12.23 -4.36
N ALA A 827 -8.79 -13.47 -4.71
CA ALA A 827 -9.42 -14.63 -4.10
C ALA A 827 -9.13 -14.65 -2.60
N GLY A 828 -10.13 -14.96 -1.78
CA GLY A 828 -10.05 -14.97 -0.33
C GLY A 828 -10.08 -13.59 0.33
N ALA A 829 -10.39 -12.51 -0.41
CA ALA A 829 -10.51 -11.18 0.16
C ALA A 829 -11.53 -11.17 1.32
N GLY A 830 -11.05 -10.83 2.52
CA GLY A 830 -11.83 -10.92 3.76
C GLY A 830 -13.06 -10.00 3.76
N VAL A 831 -12.95 -8.83 3.13
CA VAL A 831 -14.07 -7.90 2.96
C VAL A 831 -15.26 -8.50 2.21
N LEU A 832 -15.05 -9.37 1.22
CA LEU A 832 -16.15 -10.05 0.52
C LEU A 832 -16.80 -11.12 1.40
N HIS A 833 -16.03 -11.72 2.30
CA HIS A 833 -16.58 -12.62 3.32
C HIS A 833 -17.44 -11.84 4.32
N ASP A 834 -16.93 -10.70 4.82
CA ASP A 834 -17.68 -9.81 5.71
C ASP A 834 -18.98 -9.31 5.06
N MET A 835 -18.98 -9.04 3.75
CA MET A 835 -20.19 -8.70 3.00
C MET A 835 -21.21 -9.82 3.02
N MET A 836 -20.78 -11.06 2.78
CA MET A 836 -21.70 -12.19 2.76
C MET A 836 -22.32 -12.40 4.16
N ASP A 837 -21.52 -12.31 5.22
CA ASP A 837 -21.98 -12.40 6.61
C ASP A 837 -22.94 -11.28 7.00
N GLU A 838 -22.62 -10.04 6.61
CA GLU A 838 -23.49 -8.90 6.83
C GLU A 838 -24.80 -9.03 6.04
N GLY A 839 -24.75 -9.55 4.81
CA GLY A 839 -25.93 -9.87 4.01
C GLY A 839 -26.85 -10.87 4.71
N VAL A 840 -26.29 -11.89 5.37
CA VAL A 840 -27.06 -12.87 6.15
C VAL A 840 -27.78 -12.20 7.31
N LYS A 841 -27.08 -11.33 8.05
CA LYS A 841 -27.66 -10.57 9.17
C LYS A 841 -28.81 -9.69 8.68
N ARG A 842 -28.61 -8.96 7.59
CA ARG A 842 -29.62 -8.07 7.00
C ARG A 842 -30.83 -8.82 6.47
N TYR A 843 -30.60 -9.93 5.77
CA TYR A 843 -31.67 -10.81 5.29
C TYR A 843 -32.54 -11.33 6.45
N ASN A 844 -31.90 -11.88 7.50
CA ASN A 844 -32.63 -12.37 8.68
C ASN A 844 -33.36 -11.25 9.44
N SER A 845 -32.75 -10.05 9.53
CA SER A 845 -33.39 -8.89 10.14
C SER A 845 -34.62 -8.42 9.36
N ALA A 846 -34.54 -8.41 8.03
CA ALA A 846 -35.67 -8.08 7.16
C ALA A 846 -36.82 -9.09 7.31
N LEU A 847 -36.51 -10.38 7.42
CA LEU A 847 -37.51 -11.43 7.70
C LEU A 847 -38.19 -11.23 9.07
N ASN A 848 -37.41 -10.95 10.12
CA ASN A 848 -37.93 -10.83 11.49
C ASN A 848 -38.71 -9.54 11.75
N SER A 849 -38.37 -8.45 11.06
CA SER A 849 -39.02 -7.14 11.22
C SER A 849 -40.35 -7.02 10.49
N GLY A 850 -40.68 -7.96 9.60
CA GLY A 850 -41.85 -7.85 8.71
C GLY A 850 -41.73 -6.72 7.66
N LEU A 851 -40.58 -6.05 7.59
CA LEU A 851 -40.22 -5.06 6.56
C LEU A 851 -39.88 -5.72 5.21
N TYR A 852 -39.76 -7.05 5.20
CA TYR A 852 -39.86 -7.87 4.01
C TYR A 852 -41.34 -8.25 3.81
N PRO A 853 -42.10 -7.56 2.94
CA PRO A 853 -43.54 -7.70 2.90
C PRO A 853 -43.95 -9.10 2.41
N ASP A 854 -44.51 -9.92 3.30
CA ASP A 854 -45.48 -10.96 2.97
C ASP A 854 -46.83 -10.60 3.61
N PRO A 855 -47.64 -9.72 2.97
CA PRO A 855 -48.83 -9.20 3.61
C PRO A 855 -50.02 -10.18 3.64
N MET A 856 -49.89 -11.41 3.11
CA MET A 856 -51.05 -12.32 2.96
C MET A 856 -50.82 -13.79 3.34
N GLY A 857 -49.63 -14.21 3.76
CA GLY A 857 -49.45 -15.55 4.34
C GLY A 857 -49.79 -16.69 3.38
N LEU A 858 -49.47 -16.52 2.10
CA LEU A 858 -49.63 -17.53 1.06
C LEU A 858 -48.26 -17.99 0.60
N SER A 859 -48.01 -19.28 0.75
CA SER A 859 -46.79 -19.99 0.37
C SER A 859 -46.31 -19.64 -1.05
N GLY A 860 -45.34 -18.72 -1.15
CA GLY A 860 -44.70 -18.33 -2.40
C GLY A 860 -44.53 -16.82 -2.53
N ILE A 861 -43.36 -16.33 -2.10
CA ILE A 861 -42.94 -14.92 -2.25
C ILE A 861 -42.84 -14.65 -3.76
N GLY A 862 -43.65 -13.72 -4.25
CA GLY A 862 -43.65 -13.39 -5.67
C GLY A 862 -44.88 -12.67 -6.22
N PHE A 863 -46.09 -13.09 -5.86
CA PHE A 863 -47.25 -12.72 -6.67
C PHE A 863 -47.92 -11.37 -6.35
N ASN A 864 -47.69 -10.75 -5.19
CA ASN A 864 -48.26 -9.43 -4.85
C ASN A 864 -47.33 -8.25 -5.17
N LEU A 865 -46.17 -8.50 -5.77
CA LEU A 865 -45.17 -7.48 -6.12
C LEU A 865 -45.52 -6.68 -7.38
N ILE A 866 -46.57 -7.08 -8.10
CA ILE A 866 -47.09 -6.37 -9.29
C ILE A 866 -48.09 -5.26 -8.88
N TRP A 867 -48.52 -5.22 -7.61
CA TRP A 867 -49.61 -4.35 -7.16
C TRP A 867 -49.32 -3.58 -5.85
N ASN A 868 -48.04 -3.38 -5.52
CA ASN A 868 -47.66 -2.42 -4.47
C ASN A 868 -47.31 -1.08 -5.13
N ASP A 869 -47.96 0.00 -4.72
CA ASP A 869 -47.81 1.33 -5.33
C ASP A 869 -46.44 2.00 -5.02
N ASP A 870 -45.56 1.33 -4.24
CA ASP A 870 -44.25 1.83 -3.81
C ASP A 870 -43.12 0.81 -4.10
N ALA A 871 -42.81 0.61 -5.38
CA ALA A 871 -41.72 -0.27 -5.85
C ALA A 871 -40.34 0.14 -5.29
N ASP A 872 -40.19 1.42 -4.97
CA ASP A 872 -38.99 2.07 -4.45
C ASP A 872 -38.62 1.54 -3.04
N ALA A 873 -39.62 1.32 -2.18
CA ALA A 873 -39.42 0.73 -0.86
C ALA A 873 -38.87 -0.70 -0.90
N ARG A 874 -39.34 -1.52 -1.85
CA ARG A 874 -38.89 -2.91 -2.02
C ARG A 874 -37.43 -2.96 -2.42
N VAL A 875 -37.10 -2.17 -3.43
CA VAL A 875 -35.78 -2.15 -4.02
C VAL A 875 -34.75 -1.67 -3.00
N ARG A 876 -35.09 -0.65 -2.21
CA ARG A 876 -34.29 -0.16 -1.08
C ARG A 876 -33.92 -1.26 -0.09
N VAL A 877 -34.89 -2.11 0.29
CA VAL A 877 -34.64 -3.24 1.20
C VAL A 877 -33.68 -4.24 0.57
N LEU A 878 -33.86 -4.58 -0.70
CA LEU A 878 -32.99 -5.54 -1.40
C LEU A 878 -31.58 -5.00 -1.61
N SER A 879 -31.45 -3.72 -1.94
CA SER A 879 -30.16 -3.02 -2.03
C SER A 879 -29.40 -3.08 -0.71
N ASN A 880 -30.08 -2.92 0.42
CA ASN A 880 -29.46 -3.06 1.73
C ASN A 880 -29.00 -4.49 2.02
N ILE A 881 -29.70 -5.52 1.55
CA ILE A 881 -29.38 -6.92 1.85
C ILE A 881 -28.22 -7.43 1.00
N VAL A 882 -28.19 -7.16 -0.32
CA VAL A 882 -27.24 -7.76 -1.28
C VAL A 882 -26.72 -6.78 -2.35
N GLY A 883 -27.23 -5.55 -2.35
CA GLY A 883 -26.96 -4.57 -3.39
C GLY A 883 -25.98 -3.45 -2.97
N PRO A 884 -26.08 -2.26 -3.59
CA PRO A 884 -25.19 -1.14 -3.31
C PRO A 884 -25.15 -0.73 -1.83
N GLY A 885 -26.25 -0.86 -1.09
CA GLY A 885 -26.30 -0.54 0.33
C GLY A 885 -25.42 -1.46 1.18
N LEU A 886 -25.38 -2.76 0.88
CA LEU A 886 -24.45 -3.70 1.53
C LEU A 886 -22.99 -3.33 1.22
N PHE A 887 -22.68 -3.13 -0.06
CA PHE A 887 -21.32 -2.82 -0.51
C PHE A 887 -20.80 -1.53 0.10
N THR A 888 -21.63 -0.49 0.10
CA THR A 888 -21.36 0.81 0.72
C THR A 888 -20.95 0.67 2.18
N ASP A 889 -21.78 -0.04 2.96
CA ASP A 889 -21.56 -0.13 4.39
C ASP A 889 -20.34 -0.99 4.75
N VAL A 890 -20.11 -2.06 4.01
CA VAL A 890 -19.02 -3.01 4.34
C VAL A 890 -17.68 -2.52 3.82
N ILE A 891 -17.59 -2.01 2.58
CA ILE A 891 -16.35 -1.43 2.05
C ILE A 891 -16.01 -0.17 2.83
N GLY A 892 -16.97 0.73 3.04
CA GLY A 892 -16.72 1.97 3.79
C GLY A 892 -16.20 1.76 5.21
N ARG A 893 -16.53 0.63 5.86
CA ARG A 893 -16.00 0.26 7.18
C ARG A 893 -14.65 -0.45 7.15
N SER A 894 -14.39 -1.23 6.10
CA SER A 894 -13.18 -2.07 5.99
C SER A 894 -12.01 -1.33 5.34
N ASP A 895 -12.31 -0.35 4.49
CA ASP A 895 -11.34 0.47 3.79
C ASP A 895 -11.69 1.95 4.00
N GLN A 896 -10.99 2.55 4.95
CA GLN A 896 -11.25 3.92 5.35
C GLN A 896 -11.01 4.92 4.22
N GLU A 897 -10.00 4.68 3.37
CA GLU A 897 -9.69 5.54 2.23
C GLU A 897 -10.79 5.47 1.18
N TYR A 898 -11.35 4.27 0.96
CA TYR A 898 -12.51 4.09 0.09
C TYR A 898 -13.77 4.77 0.66
N GLY A 899 -14.03 4.63 1.96
CA GLY A 899 -15.17 5.27 2.62
C GLY A 899 -15.10 6.79 2.48
N ASP A 900 -13.93 7.36 2.76
CA ASP A 900 -13.67 8.79 2.59
C ASP A 900 -13.91 9.18 1.12
N LEU A 901 -13.39 8.40 0.15
CA LEU A 901 -13.58 8.64 -1.28
C LEU A 901 -15.05 8.66 -1.75
N LEU A 902 -15.86 7.71 -1.29
CA LEU A 902 -17.30 7.64 -1.64
C LEU A 902 -18.07 8.85 -1.11
N ASP A 903 -17.73 9.27 0.10
CA ASP A 903 -18.35 10.42 0.76
C ASP A 903 -17.98 11.73 0.06
N HIS A 904 -16.74 11.85 -0.43
CA HIS A 904 -16.33 12.93 -1.33
C HIS A 904 -17.10 12.93 -2.66
N PHE A 905 -17.30 11.75 -3.26
CA PHE A 905 -18.03 11.64 -4.53
C PHE A 905 -19.49 12.09 -4.37
N ARG A 906 -20.12 11.74 -3.24
CA ARG A 906 -21.47 12.24 -2.89
C ARG A 906 -21.47 13.76 -2.82
N ALA A 907 -20.51 14.38 -2.14
CA ALA A 907 -20.42 15.84 -2.07
C ALA A 907 -20.22 16.50 -3.45
N TYR A 908 -19.38 15.91 -4.32
CA TYR A 908 -19.16 16.38 -5.70
C TYR A 908 -20.46 16.49 -6.51
N VAL A 909 -21.28 15.43 -6.51
CA VAL A 909 -22.49 15.39 -7.35
C VAL A 909 -23.53 16.43 -6.92
N PHE A 910 -23.65 16.74 -5.63
CA PHE A 910 -24.72 17.61 -5.12
C PHE A 910 -24.33 19.06 -4.91
N ASP A 911 -23.06 19.34 -4.60
CA ASP A 911 -22.62 20.68 -4.21
C ASP A 911 -21.75 21.38 -5.27
N ASP A 912 -21.64 20.80 -6.48
CA ASP A 912 -20.79 21.31 -7.59
C ASP A 912 -19.34 21.57 -7.13
N ALA A 913 -18.95 20.76 -6.15
CA ALA A 913 -17.76 20.94 -5.38
C ALA A 913 -16.59 20.33 -6.17
N PRO A 914 -15.42 20.97 -6.39
CA PRO A 914 -14.36 20.38 -7.22
C PRO A 914 -13.86 19.06 -6.60
N PHE A 915 -14.14 17.89 -7.16
CA PHE A 915 -13.58 16.62 -6.64
C PHE A 915 -12.03 16.64 -6.75
N THR A 916 -11.31 15.67 -6.16
CA THR A 916 -10.15 15.67 -5.20
C THR A 916 -9.61 14.25 -5.02
N ALA A 917 -9.87 13.31 -5.92
CA ALA A 917 -9.32 11.98 -5.84
C ALA A 917 -9.07 11.22 -7.16
N ASP A 918 -8.97 11.74 -8.37
CA ASP A 918 -8.66 10.97 -9.58
C ASP A 918 -7.50 9.96 -9.47
N GLU A 919 -6.40 10.25 -8.77
CA GLU A 919 -5.37 9.22 -8.46
C GLU A 919 -5.89 8.14 -7.48
N GLN A 920 -6.73 8.49 -6.51
CA GLN A 920 -7.40 7.58 -5.57
C GLN A 920 -8.63 6.87 -6.16
N ILE A 921 -9.38 7.46 -7.10
CA ILE A 921 -10.43 6.86 -7.93
C ILE A 921 -9.76 5.89 -8.89
N MET A 922 -8.68 6.29 -9.57
CA MET A 922 -7.93 5.36 -10.42
C MET A 922 -7.23 4.28 -9.61
N ARG A 923 -7.07 4.45 -8.29
CA ARG A 923 -6.60 3.40 -7.40
C ARG A 923 -7.73 2.48 -6.90
N LYS A 924 -8.82 3.03 -6.36
CA LYS A 924 -9.91 2.32 -5.65
C LYS A 924 -11.13 2.01 -6.52
N MET A 925 -11.36 2.81 -7.54
CA MET A 925 -12.44 2.70 -8.51
C MET A 925 -11.94 2.55 -9.98
N PRO A 926 -10.80 1.87 -10.26
CA PRO A 926 -10.16 1.87 -11.59
C PRO A 926 -11.02 1.30 -12.71
N LEU A 927 -12.10 0.57 -12.39
CA LEU A 927 -12.96 -0.03 -13.39
C LEU A 927 -13.71 1.02 -14.21
N ASN A 928 -13.86 2.24 -13.69
CA ASN A 928 -14.50 3.36 -14.38
C ASN A 928 -13.79 3.73 -15.70
N ALA A 929 -12.48 3.50 -15.80
CA ALA A 929 -11.69 3.76 -17.00
C ALA A 929 -11.97 2.78 -18.15
N TYR A 930 -12.63 1.64 -17.85
CA TYR A 930 -12.77 0.52 -18.78
C TYR A 930 -14.23 0.08 -19.01
N ILE A 931 -15.08 0.22 -17.99
CA ILE A 931 -16.43 -0.33 -17.97
C ILE A 931 -17.45 0.80 -17.82
N ARG A 932 -18.44 0.81 -18.71
CA ARG A 932 -19.64 1.63 -18.58
C ARG A 932 -20.79 0.75 -18.10
N SER A 933 -21.39 1.11 -16.96
CA SER A 933 -22.55 0.38 -16.44
C SER A 933 -23.70 0.39 -17.44
N GLY A 934 -24.37 -0.75 -17.59
CA GLY A 934 -25.47 -0.96 -18.52
C GLY A 934 -26.67 -0.03 -18.29
N ALA A 935 -27.43 0.25 -19.36
CA ALA A 935 -28.64 1.07 -19.32
C ALA A 935 -29.85 0.35 -18.67
N ALA A 936 -29.76 -0.96 -18.48
CA ALA A 936 -30.76 -1.72 -17.73
C ALA A 936 -30.43 -1.61 -16.23
N GLN A 937 -30.57 -0.40 -15.68
CA GLN A 937 -30.73 -0.24 -14.24
C GLN A 937 -32.08 -0.86 -13.84
N THR A 938 -32.14 -2.19 -13.77
CA THR A 938 -33.34 -2.95 -13.36
C THR A 938 -33.49 -2.90 -11.85
N TRP A 939 -33.71 -1.69 -11.38
CA TRP A 939 -34.45 -1.40 -10.17
C TRP A 939 -35.93 -1.12 -10.48
N ARG A 940 -36.37 -1.39 -11.72
CA ARG A 940 -37.76 -1.30 -12.20
C ARG A 940 -38.34 -2.67 -12.52
#